data_AF-A0A538Q455-F1
#
_entry.id   AF-A0A538Q455-F1
#
_cell.length_a   1.000
_cell.length_b   1.000
_cell.length_c   1.000
_cell.angle_alpha   90.00
_cell.angle_beta   90.00
_cell.angle_gamma   90.00
#
_symmetry.space_group_name_H-M   'P 1'
#
loop_
_entity.id
_entity.type
_entity.pdbx_description
1 polymer ?
#
loop_
_entity_poly.entity_id
_entity_poly.type
_entity_poly.pdbx_seq_one_letter_code
_entity_poly.pdbx_strand_id
1 'polypeptide(L)'
;MADAPVHRPHNVPPLPVPAVPPRAPKTDVIPVVSHADEDTSSLHAPDAGQVVEQVLQVVASEAAALLAGDHAEKLADLNVRTALASWDALRQPDEALRLLELADDHPLALRLRVMAALDDAALLDRLEPEVRGAPALGIELAEAWLWRHRSPGRAGDLADHLLAGDVPAALRAHLTELARLAHAAAGRWPRVIELATAALDDAAAPDEVAATAALVLDRGGDPAAALALCWRKLAHFPGRDAGALGWLRCFDVALDAAIELGDERRLELFDRRAALVGELPGGALESLGTLAAVAGELDAQRDPAEAAALWAEIATAPAAVAPGAFRRFAFLRAGWSAVGVPTPESRATRLAAHRQLADADCAEVAATHAWRALELAAVAGDPGLGDLARAVVDATGAPAAERWLDAVDYAAPGPATIARFEARGGLALRWAAALAEHDAPERALALWQRAAAAPGAPPTTHDHVARRSRGNDDALSLAYQAWAAAEPDPRCGAALWCALGIVDLSRGDFLAAEDRLRRAAELAPGDPFSRAALAAVYRAERRHEALSAVLAELARTLTSKDARATAARERAELLEHTGDRGAARAALQDVIDERPDDAETMLALARLCDREQAWPRAIELRRRAVELVTAKARRAELWAEIARGEEQRGDREAALDAAVRAGEAGHPEALREQARLHHQAGQRERALEIVRGELAGDPPLVRRMELQKHLAQLLIELDREPETVVAAYLDVLSIEPDQTEALLGIERPARALGLWDELARAFRGAPQTARNLEVLAGALARIAEWPELAEVRRRQLETATTNVDKAQRAAELAELYEHQLGDVDAAIRMLMLAQQTLHDDARQRELLRLLRDANRWGELVIALEREVAVVRSSDIERQVAILLELGELRS
;
A
#
# COMPACT_ATOMS: atom_id res chain seq x y z
N MET A 1 14.92 -58.82 25.79
CA MET A 1 14.85 -57.43 26.29
C MET A 1 15.60 -56.56 25.29
N ALA A 2 14.88 -55.63 24.66
CA ALA A 2 15.31 -54.50 23.83
C ALA A 2 16.33 -54.77 22.70
N ASP A 3 15.83 -54.78 21.47
CA ASP A 3 16.62 -54.57 20.26
C ASP A 3 17.21 -53.15 20.20
N ALA A 4 18.46 -53.05 19.76
CA ALA A 4 19.17 -51.82 19.43
C ALA A 4 18.77 -51.31 18.02
N PRO A 5 18.77 -49.99 17.75
CA PRO A 5 18.34 -49.47 16.47
C PRO A 5 19.43 -49.65 15.39
N VAL A 6 18.97 -50.10 14.23
CA VAL A 6 19.75 -50.30 13.00
C VAL A 6 20.13 -48.95 12.37
N HIS A 7 21.43 -48.72 12.17
CA HIS A 7 21.97 -47.67 11.31
C HIS A 7 21.55 -47.87 9.85
N ARG A 8 20.99 -46.82 9.22
CA ARG A 8 20.94 -46.68 7.75
C ARG A 8 21.90 -45.56 7.31
N PRO A 9 22.59 -45.72 6.16
CA PRO A 9 23.57 -44.76 5.67
C PRO A 9 22.92 -43.49 5.14
N HIS A 10 23.60 -42.36 5.33
CA HIS A 10 23.24 -41.06 4.76
C HIS A 10 23.26 -41.10 3.23
N ASN A 11 22.11 -40.84 2.62
CA ASN A 11 21.99 -40.57 1.19
C ASN A 11 21.99 -39.04 1.02
N VAL A 12 23.05 -38.49 0.42
CA VAL A 12 23.16 -37.06 0.11
C VAL A 12 22.27 -36.77 -1.11
N PRO A 13 21.24 -35.90 -1.01
CA PRO A 13 20.48 -35.47 -2.18
C PRO A 13 21.35 -34.53 -3.05
N PRO A 14 21.23 -34.59 -4.39
CA PRO A 14 21.97 -33.72 -5.28
C PRO A 14 21.53 -32.25 -5.14
N LEU A 15 22.48 -31.35 -5.39
CA LEU A 15 22.31 -29.89 -5.41
C LEU A 15 21.09 -29.46 -6.25
N PRO A 16 20.29 -28.47 -5.82
CA PRO A 16 19.17 -27.97 -6.60
C PRO A 16 19.66 -27.29 -7.88
N VAL A 17 19.14 -27.78 -9.00
CA VAL A 17 19.21 -27.14 -10.33
C VAL A 17 18.51 -25.78 -10.24
N PRO A 18 19.04 -24.69 -10.86
CA PRO A 18 18.38 -23.39 -10.86
C PRO A 18 16.95 -23.51 -11.39
N ALA A 19 16.00 -22.98 -10.62
CA ALA A 19 14.59 -22.98 -10.98
C ALA A 19 14.37 -22.16 -12.25
N VAL A 20 13.72 -22.78 -13.24
CA VAL A 20 13.07 -22.08 -14.35
C VAL A 20 12.14 -21.02 -13.75
N PRO A 21 12.15 -19.76 -14.23
CA PRO A 21 11.28 -18.71 -13.69
C PRO A 21 9.82 -19.16 -13.74
N PRO A 22 9.02 -18.90 -12.69
CA PRO A 22 7.61 -19.25 -12.72
C PRO A 22 6.95 -18.53 -13.91
N ARG A 23 6.19 -19.29 -14.71
CA ARG A 23 5.18 -18.71 -15.60
C ARG A 23 4.35 -17.75 -14.77
N ALA A 24 4.14 -16.55 -15.30
CA ALA A 24 3.25 -15.53 -14.74
C ALA A 24 1.99 -16.21 -14.18
N PRO A 25 1.56 -15.89 -12.95
CA PRO A 25 0.25 -16.32 -12.51
C PRO A 25 -0.74 -15.83 -13.55
N LYS A 26 -1.62 -16.73 -14.01
CA LYS A 26 -2.82 -16.32 -14.72
C LYS A 26 -3.52 -15.36 -13.78
N THR A 27 -3.47 -14.08 -14.10
CA THR A 27 -4.35 -13.09 -13.51
C THR A 27 -5.74 -13.57 -13.83
N ASP A 28 -6.40 -14.17 -12.84
CA ASP A 28 -7.85 -14.23 -12.85
C ASP A 28 -8.29 -12.78 -12.92
N VAL A 29 -8.76 -12.41 -14.11
CA VAL A 29 -9.43 -11.14 -14.36
C VAL A 29 -10.59 -11.09 -13.39
N ILE A 30 -10.43 -10.31 -12.31
CA ILE A 30 -11.55 -9.94 -11.44
C ILE A 30 -12.51 -9.19 -12.37
N PRO A 31 -13.74 -9.69 -12.58
CA PRO A 31 -14.69 -8.99 -13.42
C PRO A 31 -15.02 -7.66 -12.75
N VAL A 32 -15.04 -6.61 -13.56
CA VAL A 32 -15.58 -5.28 -13.22
C VAL A 32 -16.89 -5.48 -12.45
N VAL A 33 -16.90 -5.02 -11.19
CA VAL A 33 -18.08 -5.07 -10.33
C VAL A 33 -19.20 -4.28 -11.01
N SER A 34 -20.26 -4.99 -11.41
CA SER A 34 -21.51 -4.36 -11.82
C SER A 34 -22.14 -3.71 -10.60
N HIS A 35 -22.34 -2.40 -10.64
CA HIS A 35 -23.13 -1.69 -9.64
C HIS A 35 -24.60 -2.13 -9.73
N ALA A 36 -24.97 -3.10 -8.90
CA ALA A 36 -26.34 -3.36 -8.49
C ALA A 36 -26.29 -4.17 -7.19
N ASP A 37 -26.19 -3.46 -6.06
CA ASP A 37 -26.98 -3.74 -4.86
C ASP A 37 -26.72 -2.66 -3.81
N GLU A 38 -27.81 -2.06 -3.34
CA GLU A 38 -27.84 -1.08 -2.26
C GLU A 38 -27.57 -1.78 -0.92
N ASP A 39 -26.29 -2.01 -0.60
CA ASP A 39 -25.88 -2.37 0.76
C ASP A 39 -25.46 -1.12 1.53
N THR A 40 -26.40 -0.61 2.32
CA THR A 40 -26.18 0.43 3.33
C THR A 40 -25.47 -0.17 4.54
N SER A 41 -24.16 -0.41 4.41
CA SER A 41 -23.33 -0.91 5.50
C SER A 41 -21.94 -0.26 5.49
N SER A 42 -21.81 0.81 6.28
CA SER A 42 -20.57 1.44 6.77
C SER A 42 -19.54 1.92 5.74
N LEU A 43 -19.45 3.24 5.60
CA LEU A 43 -18.33 4.00 5.03
C LEU A 43 -16.99 3.54 5.64
N HIS A 44 -16.33 2.55 5.05
CA HIS A 44 -14.89 2.41 5.20
C HIS A 44 -14.23 3.34 4.19
N ALA A 45 -13.41 4.27 4.66
CA ALA A 45 -12.42 4.91 3.81
C ALA A 45 -11.62 3.80 3.10
N PRO A 46 -11.25 3.98 1.82
CA PRO A 46 -10.47 2.96 1.11
C PRO A 46 -9.20 2.66 1.93
N ASP A 47 -8.90 1.37 2.10
CA ASP A 47 -7.68 0.94 2.78
C ASP A 47 -6.48 1.58 2.07
N ALA A 48 -5.68 2.34 2.82
CA ALA A 48 -4.62 3.14 2.24
C ALA A 48 -3.58 2.26 1.52
N GLY A 49 -3.42 1.00 1.94
CA GLY A 49 -2.64 -0.01 1.22
C GLY A 49 -3.20 -0.31 -0.18
N GLN A 50 -4.52 -0.48 -0.31
CA GLN A 50 -5.18 -0.71 -1.61
C GLN A 50 -5.03 0.48 -2.55
N VAL A 51 -5.08 1.70 -2.02
CA VAL A 51 -4.88 2.92 -2.81
C VAL A 51 -3.46 2.96 -3.39
N VAL A 52 -2.45 2.61 -2.59
CA VAL A 52 -1.06 2.53 -3.06
C VAL A 52 -0.87 1.39 -4.07
N GLU A 53 -1.47 0.21 -3.85
CA GLU A 53 -1.42 -0.90 -4.80
C GLU A 53 -1.99 -0.53 -6.18
N GLN A 54 -3.09 0.25 -6.23
CA GLN A 54 -3.63 0.76 -7.50
C GLN A 54 -2.64 1.67 -8.23
N VAL A 55 -1.92 2.52 -7.51
CA VAL A 55 -0.85 3.35 -8.10
C VAL A 55 0.23 2.46 -8.70
N LEU A 56 0.66 1.43 -7.96
CA LEU A 56 1.70 0.50 -8.41
C LEU A 56 1.28 -0.33 -9.62
N GLN A 57 -0.01 -0.67 -9.77
CA GLN A 57 -0.50 -1.38 -10.97
C GLN A 57 -0.33 -0.55 -12.25
N VAL A 58 -0.70 0.73 -12.21
CA VAL A 58 -0.49 1.65 -13.35
C VAL A 58 1.00 1.78 -13.65
N VAL A 59 1.81 1.95 -12.62
CA VAL A 59 3.26 2.11 -12.71
C VAL A 59 3.96 0.86 -13.26
N ALA A 60 3.52 -0.34 -12.88
CA ALA A 60 4.10 -1.59 -13.37
C ALA A 60 3.95 -1.74 -14.90
N SER A 61 2.79 -1.34 -15.44
CA SER A 61 2.56 -1.36 -16.88
C SER A 61 3.41 -0.32 -17.64
N GLU A 62 3.70 0.83 -17.00
CA GLU A 62 4.62 1.84 -17.53
C GLU A 62 6.07 1.33 -17.49
N ALA A 63 6.51 0.74 -16.38
CA ALA A 63 7.85 0.18 -16.24
C ALA A 63 8.13 -0.88 -17.32
N ALA A 64 7.16 -1.77 -17.59
CA ALA A 64 7.26 -2.76 -18.67
C ALA A 64 7.42 -2.11 -20.07
N ALA A 65 6.71 -1.02 -20.34
CA ALA A 65 6.84 -0.29 -21.59
C ALA A 65 8.18 0.45 -21.71
N LEU A 66 8.67 1.05 -20.61
CA LEU A 66 9.97 1.73 -20.57
C LEU A 66 11.13 0.74 -20.75
N LEU A 67 11.04 -0.46 -20.18
CA LEU A 67 12.02 -1.55 -20.36
C LEU A 67 12.13 -2.02 -21.82
N ALA A 68 11.05 -1.92 -22.60
CA ALA A 68 11.05 -2.28 -24.01
C ALA A 68 11.66 -1.19 -24.93
N GLY A 69 11.86 0.03 -24.41
CA GLY A 69 12.41 1.17 -25.13
C GLY A 69 13.79 1.60 -24.61
N ASP A 70 14.26 2.75 -25.11
CA ASP A 70 15.52 3.38 -24.69
C ASP A 70 15.23 4.53 -23.71
N HIS A 71 14.78 4.17 -22.51
CA HIS A 71 14.31 5.11 -21.48
C HIS A 71 14.89 4.81 -20.09
N ALA A 72 16.18 4.47 -20.02
CA ALA A 72 16.85 4.04 -18.79
C ALA A 72 16.70 5.04 -17.62
N GLU A 73 16.88 6.34 -17.87
CA GLU A 73 16.74 7.38 -16.83
C GLU A 73 15.31 7.48 -16.27
N LYS A 74 14.30 7.47 -17.14
CA LYS A 74 12.88 7.52 -16.74
C LYS A 74 12.47 6.25 -15.99
N LEU A 75 13.03 5.10 -16.37
CA LEU A 75 12.82 3.83 -15.67
C LEU A 75 13.47 3.84 -14.28
N ALA A 76 14.70 4.36 -14.14
CA ALA A 76 15.36 4.48 -12.86
C ALA A 76 14.60 5.43 -11.90
N ASP A 77 14.13 6.57 -12.41
CA ASP A 77 13.25 7.49 -11.68
C ASP A 77 11.97 6.80 -11.18
N LEU A 78 11.34 5.98 -12.03
CA LEU A 78 10.14 5.23 -11.69
C LEU A 78 10.43 4.14 -10.64
N ASN A 79 11.52 3.40 -10.81
CA ASN A 79 11.93 2.31 -9.91
C ASN A 79 12.25 2.83 -8.50
N VAL A 80 12.93 3.98 -8.35
CA VAL A 80 13.19 4.56 -7.02
C VAL A 80 11.89 4.96 -6.30
N ARG A 81 10.94 5.59 -7.00
CA ARG A 81 9.65 5.97 -6.39
C ARG A 81 8.82 4.74 -6.02
N THR A 82 8.81 3.74 -6.89
CA THR A 82 8.16 2.43 -6.66
C THR A 82 8.81 1.73 -5.47
N ALA A 83 10.13 1.77 -5.35
CA ALA A 83 10.86 1.19 -4.24
C ALA A 83 10.49 1.86 -2.91
N LEU A 84 10.48 3.20 -2.86
CA LEU A 84 10.09 3.95 -1.66
C LEU A 84 8.63 3.68 -1.27
N ALA A 85 7.70 3.66 -2.23
CA ALA A 85 6.31 3.31 -1.95
C ALA A 85 6.14 1.87 -1.43
N SER A 86 6.85 0.91 -2.05
CA SER A 86 6.83 -0.50 -1.62
C SER A 86 7.43 -0.67 -0.24
N TRP A 87 8.53 0.04 0.06
CA TRP A 87 9.20 -0.02 1.35
C TRP A 87 8.35 0.60 2.45
N ASP A 88 7.94 1.85 2.25
CA ASP A 88 7.46 2.68 3.34
C ASP A 88 5.94 2.52 3.52
N ALA A 89 5.16 2.43 2.45
CA ALA A 89 3.70 2.25 2.53
C ALA A 89 3.26 0.78 2.54
N LEU A 90 3.84 -0.09 1.70
CA LEU A 90 3.46 -1.52 1.65
C LEU A 90 4.27 -2.42 2.60
N ARG A 91 5.31 -1.88 3.26
CA ARG A 91 6.20 -2.62 4.17
C ARG A 91 6.87 -3.84 3.51
N GLN A 92 7.26 -3.71 2.24
CA GLN A 92 7.92 -4.73 1.43
C GLN A 92 9.39 -4.33 1.15
N PRO A 93 10.31 -4.46 2.13
CA PRO A 93 11.71 -4.03 1.96
C PRO A 93 12.47 -4.83 0.91
N ASP A 94 12.19 -6.13 0.77
CA ASP A 94 12.88 -6.99 -0.20
C ASP A 94 12.59 -6.57 -1.65
N GLU A 95 11.33 -6.23 -1.93
CA GLU A 95 10.93 -5.75 -3.26
C GLU A 95 11.50 -4.35 -3.53
N ALA A 96 11.48 -3.48 -2.53
CA ALA A 96 12.11 -2.17 -2.63
C ALA A 96 13.61 -2.27 -2.96
N LEU A 97 14.35 -3.16 -2.32
CA LEU A 97 15.78 -3.36 -2.60
C LEU A 97 16.04 -3.87 -4.01
N ARG A 98 15.22 -4.80 -4.51
CA ARG A 98 15.30 -5.26 -5.91
C ARG A 98 15.08 -4.12 -6.89
N LEU A 99 14.09 -3.28 -6.66
CA LEU A 99 13.80 -2.12 -7.51
C LEU A 99 14.93 -1.09 -7.47
N LEU A 100 15.57 -0.89 -6.32
CA LEU A 100 16.73 -0.01 -6.21
C LEU A 100 17.96 -0.54 -6.96
N GLU A 101 18.18 -1.86 -6.97
CA GLU A 101 19.22 -2.49 -7.82
C GLU A 101 18.96 -2.32 -9.31
N LEU A 102 17.70 -2.20 -9.72
CA LEU A 102 17.31 -1.91 -11.11
C LEU A 102 17.31 -0.41 -11.44
N ALA A 103 17.75 0.45 -10.52
CA ALA A 103 17.68 1.91 -10.64
C ALA A 103 19.05 2.59 -10.49
N ASP A 104 20.14 1.92 -10.89
CA ASP A 104 21.51 2.41 -10.69
C ASP A 104 21.77 3.79 -11.33
N ASP A 105 21.04 4.17 -12.38
CA ASP A 105 21.13 5.50 -13.03
C ASP A 105 20.48 6.64 -12.21
N HIS A 106 19.87 6.34 -11.05
CA HIS A 106 19.28 7.33 -10.16
C HIS A 106 20.20 7.62 -8.96
N PRO A 107 20.55 8.89 -8.68
CA PRO A 107 21.51 9.24 -7.60
C PRO A 107 21.09 8.79 -6.20
N LEU A 108 19.78 8.71 -5.93
CA LEU A 108 19.23 8.22 -4.66
C LEU A 108 19.33 6.68 -4.48
N ALA A 109 19.47 5.91 -5.56
CA ALA A 109 19.39 4.44 -5.48
C ALA A 109 20.53 3.85 -4.65
N LEU A 110 21.78 4.23 -4.96
CA LEU A 110 22.95 3.80 -4.21
C LEU A 110 22.90 4.25 -2.74
N ARG A 111 22.43 5.48 -2.47
CA ARG A 111 22.26 5.99 -1.09
C ARG A 111 21.34 5.09 -0.27
N LEU A 112 20.17 4.76 -0.81
CA LEU A 112 19.19 3.91 -0.14
C LEU A 112 19.68 2.47 0.03
N ARG A 113 20.37 1.91 -0.98
CA ARG A 113 21.01 0.57 -0.91
C ARG A 113 22.05 0.51 0.20
N VAL A 114 22.94 1.51 0.30
CA VAL A 114 23.96 1.60 1.37
C VAL A 114 23.29 1.72 2.74
N MET A 115 22.27 2.58 2.88
CA MET A 115 21.53 2.72 4.14
C MET A 115 20.85 1.42 4.59
N ALA A 116 20.34 0.63 3.64
CA ALA A 116 19.77 -0.70 3.91
C ALA A 116 20.80 -1.70 4.41
N ALA A 117 22.01 -1.61 3.86
CA ALA A 117 23.09 -2.57 4.08
C ALA A 117 23.93 -2.28 5.32
N LEU A 118 23.70 -1.18 6.05
CA LEU A 118 24.57 -0.75 7.16
C LEU A 118 24.84 -1.83 8.22
N ASP A 119 23.88 -2.73 8.45
CA ASP A 119 24.01 -3.81 9.44
C ASP A 119 24.50 -5.14 8.83
N ASP A 120 24.74 -5.21 7.51
CA ASP A 120 25.24 -6.39 6.79
C ASP A 120 26.60 -6.11 6.12
N ALA A 121 27.68 -6.56 6.76
CA ALA A 121 29.04 -6.40 6.27
C ALA A 121 29.25 -6.96 4.85
N ALA A 122 28.63 -8.09 4.50
CA ALA A 122 28.83 -8.72 3.20
C ALA A 122 28.12 -7.96 2.06
N LEU A 123 27.00 -7.29 2.36
CA LEU A 123 26.38 -6.36 1.43
C LEU A 123 27.23 -5.10 1.25
N LEU A 124 27.75 -4.53 2.35
CA LEU A 124 28.64 -3.37 2.29
C LEU A 124 29.90 -3.65 1.47
N ASP A 125 30.47 -4.85 1.56
CA ASP A 125 31.63 -5.29 0.75
C ASP A 125 31.36 -5.20 -0.74
N ARG A 126 30.15 -5.59 -1.16
CA ARG A 126 29.76 -5.56 -2.58
C ARG A 126 29.54 -4.13 -3.07
N LEU A 127 29.05 -3.24 -2.20
CA LEU A 127 28.75 -1.84 -2.53
C LEU A 127 29.98 -0.91 -2.44
N GLU A 128 31.02 -1.30 -1.69
CA GLU A 128 32.21 -0.47 -1.47
C GLU A 128 32.85 0.07 -2.77
N PRO A 129 33.00 -0.71 -3.87
CA PRO A 129 33.55 -0.20 -5.12
C PRO A 129 32.70 0.92 -5.76
N GLU A 130 31.37 0.82 -5.67
CA GLU A 130 30.43 1.82 -6.20
C GLU A 130 30.49 3.13 -5.39
N VAL A 131 30.74 3.03 -4.09
CA VAL A 131 30.74 4.15 -3.14
C VAL A 131 32.04 4.98 -3.19
N ARG A 132 33.15 4.43 -3.67
CA ARG A 132 34.46 5.11 -3.72
C ARG A 132 34.45 6.42 -4.51
N GLY A 133 33.56 6.55 -5.50
CA GLY A 133 33.36 7.79 -6.26
C GLY A 133 32.46 8.84 -5.58
N ALA A 134 31.87 8.53 -4.43
CA ALA A 134 30.88 9.37 -3.75
C ALA A 134 31.34 9.68 -2.30
N PRO A 135 32.04 10.80 -2.05
CA PRO A 135 32.68 11.09 -0.77
C PRO A 135 31.77 11.02 0.46
N ALA A 136 30.53 11.51 0.37
CA ALA A 136 29.58 11.46 1.48
C ALA A 136 29.20 10.02 1.84
N LEU A 137 28.91 9.17 0.86
CA LEU A 137 28.63 7.75 1.09
C LEU A 137 29.88 6.97 1.52
N GLY A 138 31.05 7.35 1.03
CA GLY A 138 32.32 6.77 1.49
C GLY A 138 32.57 7.01 2.97
N ILE A 139 32.26 8.22 3.46
CA ILE A 139 32.33 8.54 4.89
C ILE A 139 31.32 7.69 5.68
N GLU A 140 30.09 7.54 5.20
CA GLU A 140 29.09 6.65 5.84
C GLU A 140 29.60 5.22 5.98
N LEU A 141 30.17 4.68 4.91
CA LEU A 141 30.70 3.33 4.89
C LEU A 141 31.91 3.18 5.83
N ALA A 142 32.81 4.16 5.87
CA ALA A 142 33.95 4.16 6.79
C ALA A 142 33.50 4.25 8.26
N GLU A 143 32.48 5.06 8.57
CA GLU A 143 31.87 5.11 9.90
C GLU A 143 31.21 3.79 10.29
N ALA A 144 30.48 3.15 9.37
CA ALA A 144 29.87 1.84 9.58
C ALA A 144 30.93 0.76 9.86
N TRP A 145 32.01 0.73 9.07
CA TRP A 145 33.14 -0.17 9.31
C TRP A 145 33.77 0.03 10.68
N LEU A 146 33.93 1.28 11.10
CA LEU A 146 34.56 1.60 12.37
C LEU A 146 33.67 1.23 13.56
N TRP A 147 32.43 1.73 13.58
CA TRP A 147 31.55 1.70 14.75
C TRP A 147 30.66 0.48 14.83
N ARG A 148 30.08 0.02 13.71
CA ARG A 148 29.17 -1.15 13.68
C ARG A 148 29.95 -2.45 13.56
N HIS A 149 30.79 -2.54 12.53
CA HIS A 149 31.47 -3.80 12.15
C HIS A 149 32.85 -3.98 12.79
N ARG A 150 33.29 -3.05 13.64
CA ARG A 150 34.55 -3.10 14.41
C ARG A 150 35.76 -3.50 13.56
N SER A 151 35.82 -2.95 12.36
CA SER A 151 36.84 -3.23 11.34
C SER A 151 37.67 -1.97 11.06
N PRO A 152 38.52 -1.53 12.03
CA PRO A 152 39.23 -0.25 11.94
C PRO A 152 40.25 -0.21 10.80
N GLY A 153 40.81 -1.36 10.40
CA GLY A 153 41.69 -1.46 9.23
C GLY A 153 40.98 -1.01 7.95
N ARG A 154 39.77 -1.55 7.71
CA ARG A 154 38.98 -1.22 6.53
C ARG A 154 38.46 0.21 6.54
N ALA A 155 38.00 0.67 7.69
CA ALA A 155 37.59 2.07 7.87
C ALA A 155 38.74 3.04 7.51
N GLY A 156 39.96 2.74 7.99
CA GLY A 156 41.15 3.55 7.68
C GLY A 156 41.53 3.50 6.19
N ASP A 157 41.54 2.31 5.57
CA ASP A 157 41.89 2.15 4.15
C ASP A 157 40.92 2.89 3.22
N LEU A 158 39.62 2.82 3.54
CA LEU A 158 38.61 3.58 2.81
C LEU A 158 38.77 5.08 3.06
N ALA A 159 39.01 5.50 4.30
CA ALA A 159 39.21 6.91 4.62
C ALA A 159 40.43 7.51 3.89
N ASP A 160 41.54 6.78 3.83
CA ASP A 160 42.73 7.17 3.06
C ASP A 160 42.46 7.31 1.56
N HIS A 161 41.71 6.35 1.00
CA HIS A 161 41.30 6.42 -0.40
C HIS A 161 40.47 7.67 -0.70
N LEU A 162 39.53 8.02 0.20
CA LEU A 162 38.71 9.21 0.07
C LEU A 162 39.54 10.50 0.24
N LEU A 163 40.47 10.55 1.21
CA LEU A 163 41.34 11.71 1.44
C LEU A 163 42.26 12.03 0.24
N ALA A 164 42.64 11.00 -0.52
CA ALA A 164 43.39 11.14 -1.77
C ALA A 164 42.57 11.72 -2.92
N GLY A 165 41.24 11.65 -2.83
CA GLY A 165 40.30 12.24 -3.79
C GLY A 165 39.94 13.70 -3.49
N ASP A 166 38.97 14.19 -4.25
CA ASP A 166 38.37 15.51 -4.03
C ASP A 166 37.25 15.40 -2.99
N VAL A 167 37.48 15.99 -1.81
CA VAL A 167 36.56 15.99 -0.68
C VAL A 167 36.35 17.43 -0.24
N PRO A 168 35.10 17.90 -0.10
CA PRO A 168 34.80 19.23 0.40
C PRO A 168 35.52 19.52 1.72
N ALA A 169 36.05 20.74 1.89
CA ALA A 169 36.81 21.12 3.08
C ALA A 169 36.05 20.86 4.40
N ALA A 170 34.73 21.10 4.39
CA ALA A 170 33.85 20.83 5.54
C ALA A 170 33.85 19.35 5.98
N LEU A 171 33.97 18.41 5.03
CA LEU A 171 34.00 16.97 5.30
C LEU A 171 35.41 16.44 5.52
N ARG A 172 36.43 17.09 4.93
CA ARG A 172 37.83 16.67 5.01
C ARG A 172 38.33 16.61 6.46
N ALA A 173 37.99 17.60 7.29
CA ALA A 173 38.40 17.61 8.70
C ALA A 173 37.86 16.39 9.46
N HIS A 174 36.58 16.08 9.27
CA HIS A 174 35.93 14.92 9.89
C HIS A 174 36.49 13.60 9.39
N LEU A 175 36.72 13.49 8.07
CA LEU A 175 37.33 12.32 7.46
C LEU A 175 38.77 12.10 7.97
N THR A 176 39.55 13.17 8.18
CA THR A 176 40.89 13.08 8.78
C THR A 176 40.82 12.57 10.21
N GLU A 177 39.88 13.05 11.04
CA GLU A 177 39.70 12.55 12.41
C GLU A 177 39.24 11.09 12.43
N LEU A 178 38.30 10.71 11.55
CA LEU A 178 37.87 9.33 11.37
C LEU A 178 39.05 8.42 10.98
N ALA A 179 39.87 8.85 10.01
CA ALA A 179 41.06 8.12 9.57
C ALA A 179 42.06 7.95 10.72
N ARG A 180 42.36 9.03 11.45
CA ARG A 180 43.27 8.99 12.61
C ARG A 180 42.80 7.99 13.67
N LEU A 181 41.52 8.02 14.02
CA LEU A 181 40.94 7.08 14.99
C LEU A 181 40.99 5.64 14.47
N ALA A 182 40.61 5.42 13.21
CA ALA A 182 40.63 4.09 12.58
C ALA A 182 42.05 3.51 12.49
N HIS A 183 43.04 4.29 12.04
CA HIS A 183 44.43 3.85 11.98
C HIS A 183 45.03 3.64 13.38
N ALA A 184 44.69 4.47 14.37
CA ALA A 184 45.11 4.29 15.75
C ALA A 184 44.55 2.97 16.34
N ALA A 185 43.26 2.71 16.16
CA ALA A 185 42.60 1.47 16.57
C ALA A 185 43.17 0.23 15.85
N ALA A 186 43.61 0.38 14.60
CA ALA A 186 44.31 -0.66 13.84
C ALA A 186 45.81 -0.78 14.19
N GLY A 187 46.35 0.06 15.08
CA GLY A 187 47.76 0.06 15.45
C GLY A 187 48.72 0.61 14.38
N ARG A 188 48.22 1.30 13.35
CA ARG A 188 48.97 1.83 12.20
C ARG A 188 49.52 3.23 12.45
N TRP A 189 50.35 3.37 13.48
CA TRP A 189 50.89 4.65 13.95
C TRP A 189 51.65 5.49 12.91
N PRO A 190 52.44 4.94 11.98
CA PRO A 190 53.11 5.75 10.95
C PRO A 190 52.12 6.59 10.13
N ARG A 191 50.96 6.03 9.79
CA ARG A 191 49.92 6.74 9.05
C ARG A 191 49.20 7.78 9.92
N VAL A 192 48.96 7.47 11.21
CA VAL A 192 48.42 8.45 12.17
C VAL A 192 49.33 9.68 12.28
N ILE A 193 50.65 9.47 12.33
CA ILE A 193 51.65 10.55 12.38
C ILE A 193 51.62 11.40 11.12
N GLU A 194 51.57 10.77 9.94
CA GLU A 194 51.50 11.46 8.66
C GLU A 194 50.24 12.35 8.58
N LEU A 195 49.07 11.78 8.90
CA LEU A 195 47.79 12.51 8.92
C LEU A 195 47.79 13.65 9.94
N ALA A 196 48.32 13.41 11.15
CA ALA A 196 48.37 14.44 12.19
C ALA A 196 49.31 15.59 11.80
N THR A 197 50.45 15.29 11.20
CA THR A 197 51.43 16.29 10.76
C THR A 197 50.92 17.09 9.57
N ALA A 198 50.23 16.44 8.63
CA ALA A 198 49.61 17.12 7.48
C ALA A 198 48.44 18.03 7.88
N ALA A 199 47.79 17.77 9.03
CA ALA A 199 46.71 18.60 9.55
C ALA A 199 47.20 19.88 10.27
N LEU A 200 48.50 19.98 10.58
CA LEU A 200 49.06 21.18 11.21
C LEU A 200 49.26 22.30 10.19
N ASP A 201 48.74 23.48 10.50
CA ASP A 201 49.04 24.73 9.81
C ASP A 201 49.79 25.71 10.75
N ASP A 202 50.16 26.89 10.25
CA ASP A 202 50.87 27.90 11.07
C ASP A 202 50.01 28.46 12.22
N ALA A 203 48.67 28.34 12.11
CA ALA A 203 47.70 28.77 13.11
C ALA A 203 47.40 27.69 14.17
N ALA A 204 47.80 26.44 13.96
CA ALA A 204 47.52 25.30 14.82
C ALA A 204 47.86 25.59 16.28
N ALA A 205 46.98 25.20 17.21
CA ALA A 205 47.19 25.48 18.63
C ALA A 205 48.48 24.81 19.13
N PRO A 206 49.22 25.42 20.09
CA PRO A 206 50.43 24.82 20.65
C PRO A 206 50.20 23.39 21.19
N ASP A 207 49.03 23.14 21.77
CA ASP A 207 48.60 21.80 22.18
C ASP A 207 48.66 20.78 21.04
N GLU A 208 48.07 21.08 19.89
CA GLU A 208 47.98 20.15 18.77
C GLU A 208 49.34 19.85 18.16
N VAL A 209 50.21 20.87 18.13
CA VAL A 209 51.61 20.72 17.74
C VAL A 209 52.33 19.80 18.73
N ALA A 210 52.18 20.02 20.03
CA ALA A 210 52.80 19.18 21.05
C ALA A 210 52.32 17.73 20.99
N ALA A 211 51.00 17.50 20.86
CA ALA A 211 50.43 16.15 20.72
C ALA A 211 50.95 15.42 19.48
N THR A 212 51.09 16.14 18.35
CA THR A 212 51.64 15.57 17.12
C THR A 212 53.14 15.29 17.24
N ALA A 213 53.90 16.20 17.82
CA ALA A 213 55.33 16.02 18.08
C ALA A 213 55.59 14.86 19.05
N ALA A 214 54.75 14.66 20.07
CA ALA A 214 54.86 13.52 20.98
C ALA A 214 54.64 12.18 20.25
N LEU A 215 53.67 12.11 19.32
CA LEU A 215 53.49 10.93 18.47
C LEU A 215 54.72 10.67 17.59
N VAL A 216 55.29 11.71 16.96
CA VAL A 216 56.51 11.62 16.15
C VAL A 216 57.70 11.13 16.99
N LEU A 217 57.85 11.67 18.20
CA LEU A 217 58.91 11.30 19.13
C LEU A 217 58.77 9.85 19.60
N ASP A 218 57.65 9.49 20.22
CA ASP A 218 57.55 8.24 20.97
C ASP A 218 57.15 7.03 20.11
N ARG A 219 56.30 7.25 19.09
CA ARG A 219 55.81 6.20 18.19
C ARG A 219 56.54 6.19 16.85
N GLY A 220 56.94 7.35 16.35
CA GLY A 220 57.75 7.49 15.15
C GLY A 220 59.23 7.20 15.39
N GLY A 221 59.74 7.47 16.61
CA GLY A 221 61.16 7.33 16.92
C GLY A 221 62.03 8.36 16.20
N ASP A 222 61.47 9.54 15.88
CA ASP A 222 62.18 10.62 15.18
C ASP A 222 62.24 11.89 16.06
N PRO A 223 63.20 11.95 16.99
CA PRO A 223 63.35 13.12 17.85
C PRO A 223 63.72 14.38 17.07
N ALA A 224 64.40 14.27 15.92
CA ALA A 224 64.77 15.43 15.11
C ALA A 224 63.53 16.11 14.50
N ALA A 225 62.61 15.32 13.95
CA ALA A 225 61.35 15.82 13.42
C ALA A 225 60.44 16.38 14.52
N ALA A 226 60.34 15.69 15.67
CA ALA A 226 59.57 16.18 16.82
C ALA A 226 60.07 17.54 17.33
N LEU A 227 61.40 17.68 17.51
CA LEU A 227 62.02 18.95 17.89
C LEU A 227 61.77 20.04 16.85
N ALA A 228 61.89 19.73 15.56
CA ALA A 228 61.64 20.69 14.49
C ALA A 228 60.19 21.22 14.46
N LEU A 229 59.20 20.36 14.73
CA LEU A 229 57.79 20.74 14.83
C LEU A 229 57.54 21.71 16.00
N CYS A 230 57.96 21.32 17.21
CA CYS A 230 57.81 22.18 18.39
C CYS A 230 58.59 23.49 18.24
N TRP A 231 59.82 23.44 17.73
CA TRP A 231 60.66 24.63 17.55
C TRP A 231 60.03 25.67 16.63
N ARG A 232 59.43 25.23 15.51
CA ARG A 232 58.72 26.12 14.59
C ARG A 232 57.58 26.86 15.26
N LYS A 233 56.84 26.17 16.14
CA LYS A 233 55.76 26.81 16.92
C LYS A 233 56.32 27.73 17.99
N LEU A 234 57.32 27.28 18.75
CA LEU A 234 57.98 28.05 19.81
C LEU A 234 58.71 29.30 19.32
N ALA A 235 59.09 29.37 18.05
CA ALA A 235 59.62 30.60 17.43
C ALA A 235 58.60 31.76 17.47
N HIS A 236 57.30 31.45 17.56
CA HIS A 236 56.20 32.41 17.66
C HIS A 236 55.65 32.53 19.08
N PHE A 237 56.34 31.97 20.08
CA PHE A 237 55.92 32.02 21.47
C PHE A 237 55.81 33.49 21.94
N PRO A 238 54.64 33.97 22.38
CA PRO A 238 54.41 35.39 22.68
C PRO A 238 55.01 35.83 24.03
N GLY A 239 55.70 34.95 24.76
CA GLY A 239 56.26 35.21 26.08
C GLY A 239 55.23 35.09 27.19
N ARG A 240 54.27 36.01 27.24
CA ARG A 240 53.18 36.03 28.25
C ARG A 240 51.85 35.71 27.59
N ASP A 241 51.27 34.55 27.88
CA ASP A 241 50.04 34.11 27.21
C ASP A 241 49.03 33.46 28.16
N ALA A 242 47.74 33.58 27.81
CA ALA A 242 46.62 32.93 28.49
C ALA A 242 46.52 31.41 28.17
N GLY A 243 47.30 30.91 27.21
CA GLY A 243 47.35 29.50 26.79
C GLY A 243 48.57 28.72 27.30
N ALA A 244 49.01 28.97 28.53
CA ALA A 244 50.28 28.47 29.06
C ALA A 244 50.46 26.94 28.94
N LEU A 245 49.41 26.15 29.18
CA LEU A 245 49.46 24.68 29.10
C LEU A 245 49.96 24.15 27.74
N GLY A 246 49.41 24.66 26.63
CA GLY A 246 49.81 24.17 25.30
C GLY A 246 51.27 24.51 24.97
N TRP A 247 51.73 25.69 25.41
CA TRP A 247 53.12 26.11 25.26
C TRP A 247 54.06 25.28 26.13
N LEU A 248 53.68 25.00 27.38
CA LEU A 248 54.43 24.10 28.27
C LEU A 248 54.56 22.70 27.69
N ARG A 249 53.49 22.15 27.11
CA ARG A 249 53.55 20.85 26.40
C ARG A 249 54.54 20.89 25.23
N CYS A 250 54.54 21.96 24.43
CA CYS A 250 55.53 22.15 23.37
C CYS A 250 56.97 22.19 23.91
N PHE A 251 57.21 22.89 25.04
CA PHE A 251 58.53 22.92 25.67
C PHE A 251 58.94 21.53 26.18
N ASP A 252 58.08 20.81 26.88
CA ASP A 252 58.39 19.49 27.45
C ASP A 252 58.70 18.46 26.35
N VAL A 253 57.91 18.41 25.28
CA VAL A 253 58.17 17.49 24.14
C VAL A 253 59.44 17.90 23.38
N ALA A 254 59.69 19.20 23.19
CA ALA A 254 60.92 19.69 22.57
C ALA A 254 62.15 19.37 23.42
N LEU A 255 62.05 19.51 24.74
CA LEU A 255 63.12 19.18 25.68
C LEU A 255 63.42 17.69 25.65
N ASP A 256 62.39 16.84 25.67
CA ASP A 256 62.58 15.39 25.54
C ASP A 256 63.36 15.05 24.26
N ALA A 257 62.92 15.60 23.13
CA ALA A 257 63.56 15.38 21.84
C ALA A 257 65.01 15.94 21.79
N ALA A 258 65.24 17.12 22.33
CA ALA A 258 66.56 17.76 22.36
C ALA A 258 67.55 17.04 23.29
N ILE A 259 67.09 16.53 24.43
CA ILE A 259 67.90 15.72 25.35
C ILE A 259 68.28 14.39 24.68
N GLU A 260 67.33 13.72 24.02
CA GLU A 260 67.60 12.47 23.31
C GLU A 260 68.62 12.65 22.18
N LEU A 261 68.58 13.78 21.47
CA LEU A 261 69.53 14.14 20.41
C LEU A 261 70.88 14.66 20.92
N GLY A 262 70.95 15.13 22.16
CA GLY A 262 72.09 15.92 22.66
C GLY A 262 72.18 17.32 22.03
N ASP A 263 71.06 17.88 21.55
CA ASP A 263 71.00 19.19 20.88
C ASP A 263 71.30 20.34 21.87
N GLU A 264 72.12 21.31 21.47
CA GLU A 264 72.53 22.45 22.31
C GLU A 264 71.36 23.38 22.64
N ARG A 265 70.33 23.42 21.79
CA ARG A 265 69.13 24.25 21.98
C ARG A 265 68.33 23.90 23.24
N ARG A 266 68.62 22.77 23.91
CA ARG A 266 67.96 22.39 25.16
C ARG A 266 68.14 23.41 26.29
N LEU A 267 69.29 24.09 26.37
CA LEU A 267 69.52 25.13 27.38
C LEU A 267 68.52 26.29 27.20
N GLU A 268 68.41 26.78 25.96
CA GLU A 268 67.45 27.83 25.60
C GLU A 268 65.99 27.42 25.87
N LEU A 269 65.63 26.15 25.61
CA LEU A 269 64.29 25.63 25.92
C LEU A 269 64.03 25.61 27.42
N PHE A 270 64.99 25.19 28.23
CA PHE A 270 64.85 25.19 29.69
C PHE A 270 64.70 26.61 30.24
N ASP A 271 65.49 27.57 29.77
CA ASP A 271 65.41 28.97 30.21
C ASP A 271 64.06 29.59 29.88
N ARG A 272 63.60 29.43 28.62
CA ARG A 272 62.29 29.94 28.17
C ARG A 272 61.14 29.27 28.91
N ARG A 273 61.24 27.95 29.17
CA ARG A 273 60.27 27.23 29.99
C ARG A 273 60.26 27.74 31.43
N ALA A 274 61.42 27.93 32.05
CA ALA A 274 61.53 28.43 33.42
C ALA A 274 60.91 29.83 33.56
N ALA A 275 61.15 30.70 32.58
CA ALA A 275 60.54 32.03 32.54
C ALA A 275 59.00 31.96 32.47
N LEU A 276 58.45 31.14 31.56
CA LEU A 276 57.00 30.95 31.45
C LEU A 276 56.41 30.40 32.76
N VAL A 277 57.00 29.33 33.31
CA VAL A 277 56.53 28.68 34.52
C VAL A 277 56.60 29.62 35.74
N GLY A 278 57.64 30.46 35.83
CA GLY A 278 57.82 31.39 36.95
C GLY A 278 56.74 32.48 37.04
N GLU A 279 56.07 32.76 35.93
CA GLU A 279 54.96 33.73 35.87
C GLU A 279 53.60 33.11 36.22
N LEU A 280 53.50 31.78 36.29
CA LEU A 280 52.25 31.09 36.59
C LEU A 280 51.97 31.03 38.10
N PRO A 281 50.69 31.05 38.51
CA PRO A 281 50.30 30.83 39.90
C PRO A 281 50.85 29.49 40.41
N GLY A 282 51.63 29.52 41.50
CA GLY A 282 52.25 28.32 42.07
C GLY A 282 53.47 27.79 41.30
N GLY A 283 53.88 28.43 40.19
CA GLY A 283 54.96 27.94 39.33
C GLY A 283 56.38 28.31 39.79
N ALA A 284 56.54 29.16 40.81
CA ALA A 284 57.85 29.63 41.26
C ALA A 284 58.82 28.49 41.63
N LEU A 285 58.34 27.44 42.30
CA LEU A 285 59.16 26.28 42.65
C LEU A 285 59.55 25.45 41.41
N GLU A 286 58.62 25.25 40.48
CA GLU A 286 58.86 24.52 39.23
C GLU A 286 59.84 25.27 38.31
N SER A 287 59.77 26.60 38.29
CA SER A 287 60.69 27.47 37.56
C SER A 287 62.12 27.33 38.09
N LEU A 288 62.31 27.44 39.41
CA LEU A 288 63.62 27.22 40.05
C LEU A 288 64.15 25.81 39.82
N GLY A 289 63.28 24.79 39.84
CA GLY A 289 63.66 23.41 39.54
C GLY A 289 64.08 23.22 38.08
N THR A 290 63.47 23.96 37.16
CA THR A 290 63.87 24.00 35.74
C THR A 290 65.24 24.69 35.58
N LEU A 291 65.48 25.82 36.26
CA LEU A 291 66.79 26.49 36.29
C LEU A 291 67.89 25.62 36.94
N ALA A 292 67.54 24.84 37.96
CA ALA A 292 68.48 23.88 38.55
C ALA A 292 68.91 22.79 37.54
N ALA A 293 68.03 22.43 36.60
CA ALA A 293 68.39 21.53 35.49
C ALA A 293 69.36 22.21 34.51
N VAL A 294 69.17 23.49 34.20
CA VAL A 294 70.09 24.31 33.38
C VAL A 294 71.47 24.38 34.03
N ALA A 295 71.54 24.72 35.32
CA ALA A 295 72.80 24.81 36.05
C ALA A 295 73.56 23.47 36.03
N GLY A 296 72.84 22.34 36.20
CA GLY A 296 73.43 21.01 36.08
C GLY A 296 73.90 20.64 34.67
N GLU A 297 73.26 21.16 33.61
CA GLU A 297 73.73 20.99 32.23
C GLU A 297 74.96 21.86 31.91
N LEU A 298 75.00 23.10 32.40
CA LEU A 298 76.17 23.99 32.28
C LEU A 298 77.39 23.39 33.00
N ASP A 299 77.18 22.80 34.17
CA ASP A 299 78.21 22.03 34.88
C ASP A 299 78.72 20.86 34.03
N ALA A 300 77.83 20.13 33.34
CA ALA A 300 78.20 19.02 32.45
C ALA A 300 78.95 19.49 31.18
N GLN A 301 78.59 20.67 30.64
CA GLN A 301 79.26 21.30 29.50
C GLN A 301 80.57 22.01 29.88
N ARG A 302 80.91 22.06 31.18
CA ARG A 302 82.09 22.72 31.75
C ARG A 302 82.10 24.25 31.59
N ASP A 303 80.95 24.89 31.77
CA ASP A 303 80.86 26.34 31.98
C ASP A 303 80.59 26.68 33.47
N PRO A 304 81.63 26.66 34.32
CA PRO A 304 81.47 26.77 35.76
C PRO A 304 81.08 28.17 36.22
N ALA A 305 81.31 29.21 35.42
CA ALA A 305 81.05 30.59 35.82
C ALA A 305 79.54 30.89 35.75
N GLU A 306 78.91 30.50 34.64
CA GLU A 306 77.47 30.68 34.45
C GLU A 306 76.68 29.70 35.34
N ALA A 307 77.13 28.45 35.46
CA ALA A 307 76.55 27.48 36.39
C ALA A 307 76.57 27.98 37.85
N ALA A 308 77.70 28.51 38.31
CA ALA A 308 77.82 29.03 39.68
C ALA A 308 76.93 30.25 39.93
N ALA A 309 76.78 31.14 38.95
CA ALA A 309 75.88 32.28 39.06
C ALA A 309 74.41 31.83 39.20
N LEU A 310 74.00 30.86 38.39
CA LEU A 310 72.63 30.34 38.42
C LEU A 310 72.34 29.55 39.71
N TRP A 311 73.28 28.73 40.19
CA TRP A 311 73.15 28.07 41.49
C TRP A 311 73.01 29.07 42.66
N ALA A 312 73.72 30.20 42.60
CA ALA A 312 73.60 31.26 43.61
C ALA A 312 72.24 31.98 43.54
N GLU A 313 71.70 32.18 42.34
CA GLU A 313 70.35 32.72 42.14
C GLU A 313 69.29 31.79 42.72
N ILE A 314 69.36 30.49 42.42
CA ILE A 314 68.43 29.49 42.96
C ILE A 314 68.52 29.43 44.49
N ALA A 315 69.73 29.47 45.06
CA ALA A 315 69.93 29.40 46.50
C ALA A 315 69.38 30.61 47.27
N THR A 316 69.28 31.77 46.63
CA THR A 316 68.78 33.01 47.25
C THR A 316 67.29 33.27 46.97
N ALA A 317 66.67 32.49 46.08
CA ALA A 317 65.27 32.64 45.72
C ALA A 317 64.32 32.22 46.87
N PRO A 318 63.25 33.00 47.19
CA PRO A 318 62.35 32.70 48.30
C PRO A 318 61.67 31.32 48.23
N ALA A 319 61.34 30.84 47.03
CA ALA A 319 60.70 29.55 46.83
C ALA A 319 61.64 28.35 47.10
N ALA A 320 62.96 28.55 47.11
CA ALA A 320 63.92 27.48 47.42
C ALA A 320 63.87 27.01 48.89
N VAL A 321 63.28 27.81 49.78
CA VAL A 321 63.13 27.51 51.22
C VAL A 321 61.79 26.83 51.51
N ALA A 322 60.92 26.68 50.51
CA ALA A 322 59.61 26.04 50.68
C ALA A 322 59.76 24.57 51.14
N PRO A 323 58.92 24.09 52.08
CA PRO A 323 58.93 22.68 52.48
C PRO A 323 58.77 21.76 51.26
N GLY A 324 59.73 20.84 51.06
CA GLY A 324 59.71 19.91 49.93
C GLY A 324 60.41 20.41 48.65
N ALA A 325 60.94 21.64 48.62
CA ALA A 325 61.64 22.19 47.45
C ALA A 325 62.76 21.28 46.92
N PHE A 326 63.64 20.79 47.80
CA PHE A 326 64.70 19.84 47.43
C PHE A 326 64.15 18.54 46.83
N ARG A 327 63.06 18.00 47.39
CA ARG A 327 62.42 16.78 46.87
C ARG A 327 61.90 17.03 45.47
N ARG A 328 61.28 18.20 45.23
CA ARG A 328 60.76 18.57 43.92
C ARG A 328 61.87 18.74 42.89
N PHE A 329 62.98 19.39 43.24
CA PHE A 329 64.15 19.50 42.36
C PHE A 329 64.75 18.13 42.03
N ALA A 330 64.82 17.23 43.01
CA ALA A 330 65.29 15.86 42.79
C ALA A 330 64.37 15.09 41.81
N PHE A 331 63.04 15.24 41.93
CA PHE A 331 62.11 14.64 40.98
C PHE A 331 62.22 15.22 39.58
N LEU A 332 62.35 16.54 39.43
CA LEU A 332 62.55 17.17 38.13
C LEU A 332 63.87 16.70 37.49
N ARG A 333 64.96 16.68 38.26
CA ARG A 333 66.26 16.18 37.77
C ARG A 333 66.18 14.70 37.38
N ALA A 334 65.49 13.88 38.16
CA ALA A 334 65.27 12.47 37.84
C ALA A 334 64.46 12.30 36.55
N GLY A 335 63.40 13.09 36.36
CA GLY A 335 62.58 13.10 35.14
C GLY A 335 63.39 13.42 33.89
N TRP A 336 64.14 14.53 33.89
CA TRP A 336 64.97 14.92 32.74
C TRP A 336 66.12 13.93 32.48
N SER A 337 66.70 13.35 33.54
CA SER A 337 67.74 12.33 33.40
C SER A 337 67.21 11.01 32.79
N ALA A 338 65.92 10.73 32.94
CA ALA A 338 65.28 9.53 32.39
C ALA A 338 65.05 9.62 30.88
N VAL A 339 65.19 10.80 30.26
CA VAL A 339 65.01 11.03 28.81
C VAL A 339 66.19 10.56 27.94
N GLY A 340 67.16 9.84 28.53
CA GLY A 340 68.21 9.16 27.76
C GLY A 340 67.65 8.14 26.74
N VAL A 341 68.55 7.37 26.11
CA VAL A 341 68.24 6.42 25.00
C VAL A 341 66.87 5.75 25.16
N PRO A 342 65.98 5.79 24.14
CA PRO A 342 64.60 5.33 24.23
C PRO A 342 64.51 3.80 24.31
N THR A 343 64.74 3.26 25.50
CA THR A 343 64.58 1.85 25.84
C THR A 343 63.24 1.65 26.56
N PRO A 344 62.68 0.43 26.58
CA PRO A 344 61.48 0.14 27.36
C PRO A 344 61.63 0.51 28.85
N GLU A 345 62.81 0.28 29.42
CA GLU A 345 63.14 0.62 30.82
C GLU A 345 63.21 2.14 31.05
N SER A 346 63.82 2.90 30.12
CA SER A 346 63.85 4.35 30.23
C SER A 346 62.46 4.96 30.04
N ARG A 347 61.61 4.41 29.17
CA ARG A 347 60.20 4.82 29.02
C ARG A 347 59.39 4.59 30.28
N ALA A 348 59.53 3.43 30.92
CA ALA A 348 58.86 3.14 32.19
C ALA A 348 59.33 4.09 33.32
N THR A 349 60.62 4.40 33.35
CA THR A 349 61.21 5.34 34.31
C THR A 349 60.69 6.76 34.09
N ARG A 350 60.63 7.23 32.82
CA ARG A 350 60.02 8.52 32.45
C ARG A 350 58.56 8.60 32.85
N LEU A 351 57.77 7.57 32.56
CA LEU A 351 56.37 7.49 32.96
C LEU A 351 56.21 7.64 34.48
N ALA A 352 57.01 6.90 35.26
CA ALA A 352 56.99 6.99 36.72
C ALA A 352 57.37 8.39 37.23
N ALA A 353 58.37 9.02 36.61
CA ALA A 353 58.78 10.39 36.95
C ALA A 353 57.67 11.40 36.65
N HIS A 354 57.05 11.36 35.46
CA HIS A 354 55.96 12.27 35.10
C HIS A 354 54.72 12.08 35.97
N ARG A 355 54.40 10.85 36.42
CA ARG A 355 53.35 10.60 37.41
C ARG A 355 53.62 11.30 38.74
N GLN A 356 54.87 11.29 39.22
CA GLN A 356 55.25 12.02 40.44
C GLN A 356 55.24 13.54 40.23
N LEU A 357 55.64 13.99 39.04
CA LEU A 357 55.67 15.40 38.69
C LEU A 357 54.27 16.01 38.50
N ALA A 358 53.25 15.18 38.23
CA ALA A 358 51.87 15.62 38.14
C ALA A 358 51.29 16.16 39.46
N ASP A 359 51.92 15.89 40.61
CA ASP A 359 51.53 16.45 41.92
C ASP A 359 52.08 17.89 42.15
N ALA A 360 52.16 18.71 41.09
CA ALA A 360 52.68 20.08 41.19
C ALA A 360 51.64 21.03 41.80
N ASP A 361 52.11 22.04 42.56
CA ASP A 361 51.22 23.10 43.07
C ASP A 361 50.68 24.00 41.95
N CYS A 362 51.40 24.10 40.83
CA CYS A 362 50.97 24.80 39.63
C CYS A 362 50.10 23.89 38.77
N ALA A 363 48.84 24.26 38.56
CA ALA A 363 47.86 23.45 37.83
C ALA A 363 48.29 23.16 36.38
N GLU A 364 48.85 24.15 35.68
CA GLU A 364 49.30 24.00 34.30
C GLU A 364 50.52 23.06 34.18
N VAL A 365 51.44 23.11 35.15
CA VAL A 365 52.60 22.19 35.19
C VAL A 365 52.17 20.78 35.56
N ALA A 366 51.28 20.63 36.55
CA ALA A 366 50.67 19.36 36.91
C ALA A 366 49.98 18.72 35.70
N ALA A 367 49.15 19.48 34.99
CA ALA A 367 48.48 19.07 33.77
C ALA A 367 49.46 18.67 32.67
N THR A 368 50.53 19.44 32.43
CA THR A 368 51.56 19.15 31.41
C THR A 368 52.23 17.80 31.68
N HIS A 369 52.61 17.52 32.93
CA HIS A 369 53.23 16.25 33.29
C HIS A 369 52.24 15.08 33.29
N ALA A 370 50.98 15.29 33.68
CA ALA A 370 49.92 14.29 33.54
C ALA A 370 49.69 13.91 32.07
N TRP A 371 49.71 14.89 31.16
CA TRP A 371 49.66 14.70 29.71
C TRP A 371 50.84 13.88 29.18
N ARG A 372 52.06 14.24 29.58
CA ARG A 372 53.26 13.50 29.16
C ARG A 372 53.24 12.06 29.68
N ALA A 373 52.77 11.86 30.92
CA ALA A 373 52.54 10.53 31.47
C ALA A 373 51.51 9.74 30.63
N LEU A 374 50.44 10.39 30.15
CA LEU A 374 49.43 9.75 29.30
C LEU A 374 50.03 9.22 27.99
N GLU A 375 50.78 10.06 27.29
CA GLU A 375 51.42 9.70 26.01
C GLU A 375 52.39 8.53 26.18
N LEU A 376 53.22 8.56 27.22
CA LEU A 376 54.17 7.50 27.55
C LEU A 376 53.48 6.21 28.00
N ALA A 377 52.43 6.31 28.81
CA ALA A 377 51.61 5.17 29.24
C ALA A 377 50.98 4.44 28.05
N ALA A 378 50.52 5.19 27.05
CA ALA A 378 49.94 4.62 25.85
C ALA A 378 50.98 3.83 25.05
N VAL A 379 52.21 4.33 24.94
CA VAL A 379 53.31 3.62 24.26
C VAL A 379 53.74 2.37 25.03
N ALA A 380 53.70 2.43 26.36
CA ALA A 380 54.07 1.33 27.24
C ALA A 380 52.98 0.25 27.38
N GLY A 381 51.75 0.50 26.93
CA GLY A 381 50.61 -0.40 27.13
C GLY A 381 50.19 -0.51 28.60
N ASP A 382 50.29 0.60 29.35
CA ASP A 382 49.98 0.64 30.78
C ASP A 382 48.48 0.37 31.03
N PRO A 383 48.12 -0.51 31.99
CA PRO A 383 46.72 -0.86 32.25
C PRO A 383 45.89 0.30 32.83
N GLY A 384 46.53 1.31 33.42
CA GLY A 384 45.89 2.51 33.95
C GLY A 384 45.68 3.63 32.92
N LEU A 385 45.89 3.35 31.63
CA LEU A 385 45.78 4.34 30.56
C LEU A 385 44.44 5.07 30.54
N GLY A 386 43.32 4.36 30.75
CA GLY A 386 41.98 4.95 30.74
C GLY A 386 41.70 5.88 31.92
N ASP A 387 42.25 5.59 33.10
CA ASP A 387 42.14 6.47 34.28
C ASP A 387 42.94 7.75 34.07
N LEU A 388 44.15 7.61 33.54
CA LEU A 388 45.02 8.72 33.25
C LEU A 388 44.45 9.62 32.14
N ALA A 389 43.88 9.02 31.09
CA ALA A 389 43.24 9.77 30.01
C ALA A 389 42.07 10.61 30.52
N ARG A 390 41.23 10.06 31.43
CA ARG A 390 40.12 10.79 32.05
C ARG A 390 40.62 11.94 32.93
N ALA A 391 41.60 11.68 33.80
CA ALA A 391 42.17 12.71 34.66
C ALA A 391 42.78 13.87 33.86
N VAL A 392 43.45 13.57 32.73
CA VAL A 392 44.02 14.58 31.84
C VAL A 392 42.92 15.39 31.14
N VAL A 393 41.87 14.74 30.64
CA VAL A 393 40.73 15.44 30.03
C VAL A 393 40.06 16.37 31.05
N ASP A 394 39.78 15.89 32.26
CA ASP A 394 39.15 16.67 33.34
C ASP A 394 40.02 17.87 33.76
N ALA A 395 41.34 17.68 33.82
CA ALA A 395 42.27 18.73 34.24
C ALA A 395 42.51 19.80 33.17
N THR A 396 42.41 19.46 31.89
CA THR A 396 42.86 20.34 30.80
C THR A 396 41.74 20.90 29.94
N GLY A 397 40.59 20.23 29.87
CA GLY A 397 39.47 20.61 29.01
C GLY A 397 39.84 20.70 27.53
N ALA A 398 40.97 20.13 27.11
CA ALA A 398 41.52 20.31 25.78
C ALA A 398 40.95 19.27 24.80
N PRO A 399 40.46 19.68 23.61
CA PRO A 399 39.92 18.75 22.61
C PRO A 399 40.90 17.66 22.16
N ALA A 400 42.21 17.94 22.17
CA ALA A 400 43.22 16.95 21.84
C ALA A 400 43.29 15.81 22.88
N ALA A 401 42.96 16.08 24.15
CA ALA A 401 42.96 15.09 25.22
C ALA A 401 41.88 14.03 24.98
N GLU A 402 40.73 14.50 24.49
CA GLU A 402 39.58 13.64 24.23
C GLU A 402 39.87 12.59 23.15
N ARG A 403 40.78 12.87 22.20
CA ARG A 403 41.18 11.89 21.16
C ARG A 403 41.79 10.62 21.76
N TRP A 404 42.46 10.73 22.91
CA TRP A 404 42.94 9.56 23.65
C TRP A 404 41.79 8.74 24.21
N LEU A 405 40.78 9.39 24.80
CA LEU A 405 39.58 8.69 25.25
C LEU A 405 38.82 8.06 24.08
N ASP A 406 38.78 8.70 22.91
CA ASP A 406 38.15 8.14 21.71
C ASP A 406 38.84 6.84 21.28
N ALA A 407 40.18 6.82 21.32
CA ALA A 407 40.97 5.62 21.01
C ALA A 407 40.90 4.53 22.10
N VAL A 408 40.88 4.91 23.38
CA VAL A 408 40.79 3.99 24.53
C VAL A 408 39.41 3.36 24.60
N ASP A 409 38.35 4.17 24.50
CA ASP A 409 36.96 3.72 24.60
C ASP A 409 36.50 3.01 23.31
N TYR A 410 37.25 3.11 22.20
CA TYR A 410 36.87 2.51 20.92
C TYR A 410 36.49 1.03 21.04
N ALA A 411 37.24 0.24 21.82
CA ALA A 411 37.00 -1.19 21.96
C ALA A 411 35.66 -1.52 22.65
N ALA A 412 35.17 -0.62 23.52
CA ALA A 412 33.94 -0.79 24.29
C ALA A 412 33.31 0.59 24.57
N PRO A 413 32.74 1.25 23.55
CA PRO A 413 32.19 2.59 23.71
C PRO A 413 30.95 2.52 24.59
N GLY A 414 30.84 3.46 25.52
CA GLY A 414 29.75 3.51 26.49
C GLY A 414 28.98 4.84 26.48
N PRO A 415 28.04 5.03 27.42
CA PRO A 415 27.27 6.27 27.54
C PRO A 415 28.14 7.53 27.68
N ALA A 416 29.32 7.41 28.31
CA ALA A 416 30.28 8.50 28.43
C ALA A 416 30.90 8.90 27.08
N THR A 417 31.22 7.92 26.22
CA THR A 417 31.69 8.13 24.85
C THR A 417 30.64 8.87 24.01
N ILE A 418 29.38 8.44 24.10
CA ILE A 418 28.25 9.07 23.41
C ILE A 418 28.07 10.52 23.89
N ALA A 419 28.07 10.75 25.21
CA ALA A 419 27.91 12.09 25.77
C ALA A 419 29.04 13.04 25.37
N ARG A 420 30.28 12.53 25.27
CA ARG A 420 31.45 13.30 24.82
C ARG A 420 31.30 13.71 23.34
N PHE A 421 30.97 12.77 22.46
CA PHE A 421 30.72 13.10 21.04
C PHE A 421 29.52 14.04 20.86
N GLU A 422 28.49 13.89 21.69
CA GLU A 422 27.35 14.79 21.70
C GLU A 422 27.72 16.22 22.13
N ALA A 423 28.56 16.35 23.16
CA ALA A 423 29.05 17.64 23.64
C ALA A 423 29.98 18.32 22.62
N ARG A 424 30.81 17.54 21.90
CA ARG A 424 31.68 18.04 20.83
C ARG A 424 30.89 18.65 19.67
N GLY A 425 29.68 18.15 19.41
CA GLY A 425 28.79 18.70 18.39
C GLY A 425 29.29 18.49 16.96
N GLY A 426 28.70 19.22 16.01
CA GLY A 426 29.07 19.14 14.59
C GLY A 426 28.96 17.73 14.03
N LEU A 427 29.97 17.29 13.28
CA LEU A 427 30.00 15.96 12.66
C LEU A 427 30.22 14.81 13.66
N ALA A 428 30.71 15.10 14.88
CA ALA A 428 30.83 14.10 15.94
C ALA A 428 29.46 13.63 16.46
N LEU A 429 28.39 14.43 16.27
CA LEU A 429 27.02 14.00 16.58
C LEU A 429 26.62 12.74 15.80
N ARG A 430 27.18 12.54 14.60
CA ARG A 430 26.93 11.35 13.78
C ARG A 430 27.50 10.09 14.44
N TRP A 431 28.69 10.19 15.04
CA TRP A 431 29.29 9.08 15.80
C TRP A 431 28.50 8.80 17.08
N ALA A 432 28.08 9.85 17.80
CA ALA A 432 27.19 9.71 18.95
C ALA A 432 25.89 8.99 18.58
N ALA A 433 25.27 9.39 17.46
CA ALA A 433 24.04 8.81 16.96
C ALA A 433 24.23 7.34 16.55
N ALA A 434 25.26 7.03 15.76
CA ALA A 434 25.58 5.67 15.31
C ALA A 434 25.82 4.72 16.50
N LEU A 435 26.52 5.17 17.54
CA LEU A 435 26.75 4.39 18.75
C LEU A 435 25.47 4.19 19.58
N ALA A 436 24.58 5.17 19.60
CA ALA A 436 23.33 5.10 20.35
C ALA A 436 22.27 4.18 19.70
N GLU A 437 22.43 3.80 18.42
CA GLU A 437 21.38 3.09 17.69
C GLU A 437 20.99 1.73 18.25
N HIS A 438 21.95 1.00 18.82
CA HIS A 438 21.69 -0.32 19.39
C HIS A 438 21.07 -0.23 20.79
N ASP A 439 21.56 0.68 21.63
CA ASP A 439 21.21 0.72 23.05
C ASP A 439 20.10 1.72 23.40
N ALA A 440 19.90 2.76 22.59
CA ALA A 440 18.97 3.86 22.87
C ALA A 440 18.35 4.43 21.57
N PRO A 441 17.40 3.71 20.93
CA PRO A 441 16.92 4.02 19.58
C PRO A 441 16.24 5.40 19.45
N GLU A 442 15.48 5.83 20.46
CA GLU A 442 14.85 7.16 20.48
C GLU A 442 15.88 8.27 20.60
N ARG A 443 16.89 8.08 21.47
CA ARG A 443 18.00 9.01 21.62
C ARG A 443 18.82 9.09 20.33
N ALA A 444 19.06 7.96 19.66
CA ALA A 444 19.76 7.91 18.39
C ALA A 444 19.04 8.73 17.30
N LEU A 445 17.71 8.60 17.20
CA LEU A 445 16.92 9.40 16.26
C LEU A 445 17.04 10.90 16.53
N ALA A 446 16.94 11.31 17.80
CA ALA A 446 17.10 12.71 18.19
C ALA A 446 18.51 13.25 17.88
N LEU A 447 19.55 12.43 18.06
CA LEU A 447 20.93 12.77 17.70
C LEU A 447 21.10 12.91 16.19
N TRP A 448 20.54 11.99 15.39
CA TRP A 448 20.56 12.08 13.92
C TRP A 448 19.83 13.33 13.42
N GLN A 449 18.69 13.68 14.01
CA GLN A 449 17.95 14.92 13.67
C GLN A 449 18.78 16.18 13.97
N ARG A 450 19.44 16.22 15.12
CA ARG A 450 20.36 17.33 15.47
C ARG A 450 21.57 17.38 14.56
N ALA A 451 22.13 16.22 14.19
CA ALA A 451 23.24 16.13 13.24
C ALA A 451 22.83 16.63 11.86
N ALA A 452 21.62 16.30 11.38
CA ALA A 452 21.11 16.74 10.10
C ALA A 452 20.85 18.26 10.06
N ALA A 453 20.45 18.85 11.19
CA ALA A 453 20.26 20.30 11.32
C ALA A 453 21.57 21.08 11.45
N ALA A 454 22.72 20.42 11.61
CA ALA A 454 24.00 21.09 11.78
C ALA A 454 24.50 21.72 10.46
N PRO A 455 25.09 22.93 10.50
CA PRO A 455 25.71 23.53 9.31
C PRO A 455 26.80 22.62 8.73
N GLY A 456 26.74 22.36 7.43
CA GLY A 456 27.70 21.50 6.74
C GLY A 456 27.49 19.99 6.97
N ALA A 457 26.31 19.58 7.46
CA ALA A 457 25.95 18.17 7.56
C ALA A 457 26.01 17.47 6.18
N PRO A 458 26.55 16.23 6.10
CA PRO A 458 26.51 15.44 4.88
C PRO A 458 25.05 15.17 4.47
N PRO A 459 24.74 15.12 3.16
CA PRO A 459 23.39 14.78 2.68
C PRO A 459 22.87 13.46 3.27
N THR A 460 23.77 12.49 3.45
CA THR A 460 23.50 11.15 3.98
C THR A 460 23.00 11.15 5.42
N THR A 461 23.14 12.26 6.16
CA THR A 461 22.61 12.39 7.53
C THR A 461 21.08 12.38 7.55
N HIS A 462 20.43 12.96 6.54
CA HIS A 462 18.96 12.90 6.42
C HIS A 462 18.49 11.47 6.08
N ASP A 463 19.28 10.71 5.32
CA ASP A 463 19.01 9.32 4.97
C ASP A 463 18.91 8.46 6.24
N HIS A 464 19.76 8.70 7.24
CA HIS A 464 19.67 8.05 8.56
C HIS A 464 18.40 8.42 9.32
N VAL A 465 18.01 9.69 9.33
CA VAL A 465 16.76 10.12 9.99
C VAL A 465 15.58 9.38 9.36
N ALA A 466 15.50 9.31 8.03
CA ALA A 466 14.45 8.55 7.34
C ALA A 466 14.52 7.05 7.66
N ARG A 467 15.70 6.42 7.56
CA ARG A 467 15.91 5.00 7.89
C ARG A 467 15.44 4.66 9.30
N ARG A 468 15.75 5.52 10.28
CA ARG A 468 15.39 5.32 11.69
C ARG A 468 13.93 5.63 12.00
N SER A 469 13.27 6.44 11.17
CA SER A 469 11.83 6.72 11.28
C SER A 469 10.94 5.66 10.62
N ARG A 470 11.49 4.75 9.80
CA ARG A 470 10.70 3.69 9.14
C ARG A 470 9.95 2.81 10.16
N GLY A 471 8.68 2.54 9.86
CA GLY A 471 7.76 1.86 10.78
C GLY A 471 6.93 2.81 11.64
N ASN A 472 7.27 4.09 11.70
CA ASN A 472 6.44 5.14 12.31
C ASN A 472 6.16 6.22 11.26
N ASP A 473 4.96 6.21 10.69
CA ASP A 473 4.64 7.04 9.52
C ASP A 473 4.61 8.54 9.84
N ASP A 474 4.26 8.93 11.08
CA ASP A 474 4.32 10.33 11.52
C ASP A 474 5.78 10.84 11.57
N ALA A 475 6.67 10.04 12.17
CA ALA A 475 8.10 10.37 12.23
C ALA A 475 8.75 10.33 10.85
N LEU A 476 8.30 9.41 9.98
CA LEU A 476 8.83 9.26 8.62
C LEU A 476 8.38 10.41 7.71
N SER A 477 7.15 10.89 7.85
CA SER A 477 6.67 12.07 7.14
C SER A 477 7.51 13.31 7.48
N LEU A 478 7.76 13.57 8.77
CA LEU A 478 8.62 14.69 9.17
C LEU A 478 10.06 14.53 8.67
N ALA A 479 10.60 13.31 8.70
CA ALA A 479 11.93 13.01 8.18
C ALA A 479 12.05 13.29 6.68
N TYR A 480 11.09 12.82 5.88
CA TYR A 480 11.08 13.06 4.44
C TYR A 480 10.82 14.52 4.09
N GLN A 481 10.00 15.24 4.86
CA GLN A 481 9.81 16.69 4.66
C GLN A 481 11.12 17.45 4.86
N ALA A 482 11.85 17.18 5.95
CA ALA A 482 13.13 17.81 6.22
C ALA A 482 14.18 17.42 5.16
N TRP A 483 14.21 16.15 4.76
CA TRP A 483 15.13 15.67 3.73
C TRP A 483 14.85 16.31 2.37
N ALA A 484 13.60 16.28 1.89
CA ALA A 484 13.22 16.84 0.59
C ALA A 484 13.45 18.36 0.51
N ALA A 485 13.38 19.08 1.64
CA ALA A 485 13.69 20.50 1.72
C ALA A 485 15.19 20.82 1.68
N ALA A 486 16.02 19.90 2.18
CA ALA A 486 17.49 20.05 2.23
C ALA A 486 18.21 19.42 1.03
N GLU A 487 17.54 18.58 0.25
CA GLU A 487 18.13 17.85 -0.88
C GLU A 487 18.42 18.81 -2.05
N PRO A 488 19.71 18.96 -2.46
CA PRO A 488 20.08 19.88 -3.54
C PRO A 488 19.78 19.34 -4.93
N ASP A 489 19.74 18.01 -5.10
CA ASP A 489 19.48 17.39 -6.39
C ASP A 489 17.97 17.36 -6.68
N PRO A 490 17.50 17.95 -7.80
CA PRO A 490 16.07 18.03 -8.09
C PRO A 490 15.43 16.67 -8.42
N ARG A 491 16.17 15.70 -8.96
CA ARG A 491 15.66 14.34 -9.23
C ARG A 491 15.44 13.59 -7.91
N CYS A 492 16.42 13.65 -7.00
CA CYS A 492 16.26 13.16 -5.63
C CYS A 492 15.11 13.87 -4.92
N GLY A 493 15.06 15.19 -4.96
CA GLY A 493 14.00 15.99 -4.35
C GLY A 493 12.62 15.59 -4.84
N ALA A 494 12.42 15.40 -6.15
CA ALA A 494 11.16 14.94 -6.71
C ALA A 494 10.77 13.54 -6.19
N ALA A 495 11.71 12.60 -6.10
CA ALA A 495 11.46 11.26 -5.54
C ALA A 495 11.10 11.32 -4.05
N LEU A 496 11.74 12.19 -3.27
CA LEU A 496 11.49 12.35 -1.83
C LEU A 496 10.14 13.03 -1.56
N TRP A 497 9.76 14.07 -2.32
CA TRP A 497 8.42 14.67 -2.23
C TRP A 497 7.34 13.68 -2.62
N CYS A 498 7.62 12.81 -3.58
CA CYS A 498 6.72 11.73 -3.98
C CYS A 498 6.55 10.70 -2.86
N ALA A 499 7.65 10.20 -2.29
CA ALA A 499 7.62 9.28 -1.15
C ALA A 499 6.90 9.86 0.07
N LEU A 500 7.15 11.14 0.37
CA LEU A 500 6.43 11.86 1.42
C LEU A 500 4.92 11.93 1.15
N GLY A 501 4.52 12.21 -0.09
CA GLY A 501 3.12 12.21 -0.49
C GLY A 501 2.45 10.84 -0.33
N ILE A 502 3.16 9.75 -0.65
CA ILE A 502 2.70 8.38 -0.46
C ILE A 502 2.59 8.00 1.03
N VAL A 503 3.54 8.41 1.88
CA VAL A 503 3.46 8.20 3.33
C VAL A 503 2.27 8.95 3.94
N ASP A 504 1.98 10.16 3.47
CA ASP A 504 0.82 10.90 3.97
C ASP A 504 -0.51 10.36 3.45
N LEU A 505 -0.51 9.81 2.23
CA LEU A 505 -1.63 9.03 1.71
C LEU A 505 -1.87 7.78 2.56
N SER A 506 -0.81 7.04 2.94
CA SER A 506 -0.94 5.85 3.80
C SER A 506 -1.43 6.18 5.21
N ARG A 507 -1.15 7.40 5.69
CA ARG A 507 -1.68 7.95 6.96
C ARG A 507 -3.14 8.42 6.86
N GLY A 508 -3.69 8.53 5.65
CA GLY A 508 -5.03 9.06 5.40
C GLY A 508 -5.13 10.60 5.39
N ASP A 509 -4.00 11.31 5.36
CA ASP A 509 -3.96 12.77 5.25
C ASP A 509 -3.97 13.19 3.77
N PHE A 510 -5.14 13.10 3.14
CA PHE A 510 -5.32 13.33 1.70
C PHE A 510 -4.96 14.76 1.26
N LEU A 511 -5.26 15.78 2.09
CA LEU A 511 -4.94 17.18 1.78
C LEU A 511 -3.43 17.38 1.71
N ALA A 512 -2.74 16.91 2.74
CA ALA A 512 -1.31 17.08 2.81
C ALA A 512 -0.61 16.18 1.78
N ALA A 513 -1.16 15.00 1.44
CA ALA A 513 -0.68 14.16 0.33
C ALA A 513 -0.83 14.85 -1.04
N GLU A 514 -1.98 15.49 -1.31
CA GLU A 514 -2.23 16.26 -2.53
C GLU A 514 -1.18 17.34 -2.76
N ASP A 515 -0.91 18.17 -1.75
CA ASP A 515 0.03 19.29 -1.86
C ASP A 515 1.46 18.82 -2.17
N ARG A 516 1.89 17.73 -1.53
CA ARG A 516 3.23 17.15 -1.72
C ARG A 516 3.39 16.46 -3.06
N LEU A 517 2.39 15.70 -3.49
CA LEU A 517 2.42 15.03 -4.79
C LEU A 517 2.33 16.05 -5.94
N ARG A 518 1.60 17.16 -5.75
CA ARG A 518 1.63 18.30 -6.68
C ARG A 518 3.02 18.90 -6.75
N ARG A 519 3.68 19.10 -5.60
CA ARG A 519 5.07 19.58 -5.57
C ARG A 519 6.05 18.62 -6.27
N ALA A 520 5.87 17.31 -6.09
CA ALA A 520 6.66 16.30 -6.80
C ALA A 520 6.44 16.37 -8.33
N ALA A 521 5.18 16.53 -8.77
CA ALA A 521 4.82 16.68 -10.18
C ALA A 521 5.32 18.00 -10.81
N GLU A 522 5.44 19.08 -10.02
CA GLU A 522 6.07 20.33 -10.46
C GLU A 522 7.57 20.18 -10.69
N LEU A 523 8.26 19.46 -9.80
CA LEU A 523 9.70 19.20 -9.91
C LEU A 523 10.03 18.22 -11.05
N ALA A 524 9.14 17.26 -11.31
CA ALA A 524 9.26 16.30 -12.40
C ALA A 524 7.99 16.24 -13.26
N PRO A 525 7.76 17.20 -14.17
CA PRO A 525 6.54 17.25 -14.98
C PRO A 525 6.36 16.07 -15.94
N GLY A 526 7.41 15.31 -16.23
CA GLY A 526 7.33 14.08 -17.04
C GLY A 526 7.06 12.81 -16.25
N ASP A 527 6.99 12.89 -14.91
CA ASP A 527 6.84 11.72 -14.05
C ASP A 527 5.38 11.21 -14.02
N PRO A 528 5.13 9.96 -14.44
CA PRO A 528 3.80 9.35 -14.36
C PRO A 528 3.45 8.92 -12.93
N PHE A 529 4.43 8.63 -12.06
CA PHE A 529 4.17 8.10 -10.72
C PHE A 529 3.42 9.11 -9.86
N SER A 530 3.95 10.34 -9.76
CA SER A 530 3.33 11.41 -8.95
C SER A 530 1.90 11.73 -9.40
N ARG A 531 1.62 11.60 -10.71
CA ARG A 531 0.28 11.79 -11.28
C ARG A 531 -0.66 10.62 -11.00
N ALA A 532 -0.18 9.39 -11.08
CA ALA A 532 -0.95 8.21 -10.69
C ALA A 532 -1.32 8.27 -9.20
N ALA A 533 -0.40 8.70 -8.35
CA ALA A 533 -0.63 8.94 -6.93
C ALA A 533 -1.67 10.06 -6.68
N LEU A 534 -1.57 11.19 -7.39
CA LEU A 534 -2.60 12.26 -7.32
C LEU A 534 -3.98 11.78 -7.78
N ALA A 535 -4.04 10.99 -8.85
CA ALA A 535 -5.29 10.39 -9.31
C ALA A 535 -5.89 9.49 -8.22
N ALA A 536 -5.07 8.71 -7.52
CA ALA A 536 -5.52 7.88 -6.41
C ALA A 536 -6.07 8.71 -5.22
N VAL A 537 -5.44 9.84 -4.88
CA VAL A 537 -5.95 10.80 -3.88
C VAL A 537 -7.32 11.33 -4.29
N TYR A 538 -7.46 11.85 -5.51
CA TYR A 538 -8.73 12.43 -5.96
C TYR A 538 -9.84 11.38 -6.13
N ARG A 539 -9.48 10.13 -6.44
CA ARG A 539 -10.41 9.00 -6.45
C ARG A 539 -10.94 8.70 -5.05
N ALA A 540 -10.05 8.67 -4.04
CA ALA A 540 -10.42 8.47 -2.65
C ALA A 540 -11.33 9.59 -2.11
N GLU A 541 -11.03 10.85 -2.46
CA GLU A 541 -11.84 12.02 -2.08
C GLU A 541 -13.11 12.24 -2.94
N ARG A 542 -13.31 11.43 -3.99
CA ARG A 542 -14.41 11.58 -4.98
C ARG A 542 -14.44 12.96 -5.67
N ARG A 543 -13.27 13.54 -5.94
CA ARG A 543 -13.12 14.83 -6.63
C ARG A 543 -13.03 14.64 -8.15
N HIS A 544 -14.17 14.37 -8.78
CA HIS A 544 -14.27 14.00 -10.20
C HIS A 544 -13.61 15.00 -11.18
N GLU A 545 -13.76 16.31 -10.96
CA GLU A 545 -13.16 17.35 -11.84
C GLU A 545 -11.63 17.35 -11.78
N ALA A 546 -11.06 17.31 -10.56
CA ALA A 546 -9.61 17.27 -10.36
C ALA A 546 -9.02 15.94 -10.85
N LEU A 547 -9.74 14.83 -10.64
CA LEU A 547 -9.39 13.51 -11.15
C LEU A 547 -9.35 13.49 -12.68
N SER A 548 -10.37 14.03 -13.35
CA SER A 548 -10.41 14.13 -14.82
C SER A 548 -9.23 14.93 -15.38
N ALA A 549 -8.89 16.06 -14.74
CA ALA A 549 -7.74 16.87 -15.12
C ALA A 549 -6.42 16.11 -14.98
N VAL A 550 -6.18 15.45 -13.83
CA VAL A 550 -4.94 14.69 -13.61
C VAL A 550 -4.85 13.46 -14.49
N LEU A 551 -5.93 12.74 -14.76
CA LEU A 551 -5.93 11.60 -15.69
C LEU A 551 -5.56 12.05 -17.12
N ALA A 552 -5.99 13.26 -17.52
CA ALA A 552 -5.59 13.85 -18.80
C ALA A 552 -4.07 14.13 -18.87
N GLU A 553 -3.47 14.56 -17.77
CA GLU A 553 -2.03 14.75 -17.69
C GLU A 553 -1.28 13.41 -17.65
N LEU A 554 -1.76 12.47 -16.83
CA LEU A 554 -1.18 11.13 -16.67
C LEU A 554 -1.10 10.43 -18.03
N ALA A 555 -2.19 10.43 -18.80
CA ALA A 555 -2.23 9.85 -20.14
C ALA A 555 -1.19 10.46 -21.09
N ARG A 556 -0.84 11.75 -20.95
CA ARG A 556 0.20 12.39 -21.77
C ARG A 556 1.63 12.00 -21.34
N THR A 557 1.83 11.66 -20.07
CA THR A 557 3.15 11.29 -19.53
C THR A 557 3.50 9.81 -19.69
N LEU A 558 2.50 8.96 -19.84
CA LEU A 558 2.67 7.50 -19.98
C LEU A 558 3.20 7.13 -21.37
N THR A 559 4.22 6.27 -21.39
CA THR A 559 4.76 5.63 -22.59
C THR A 559 3.94 4.38 -22.94
N SER A 560 3.42 3.66 -21.94
CA SER A 560 2.60 2.47 -22.13
C SER A 560 1.26 2.81 -22.78
N LYS A 561 1.04 2.28 -23.99
CA LYS A 561 -0.23 2.45 -24.71
C LYS A 561 -1.41 1.84 -23.95
N ASP A 562 -1.21 0.72 -23.24
CA ASP A 562 -2.26 0.08 -22.43
C ASP A 562 -2.64 0.95 -21.21
N ALA A 563 -1.62 1.51 -20.53
CA ALA A 563 -1.84 2.40 -19.39
C ALA A 563 -2.55 3.69 -19.81
N ARG A 564 -2.18 4.26 -20.97
CA ARG A 564 -2.86 5.42 -21.56
C ARG A 564 -4.32 5.14 -21.86
N ALA A 565 -4.62 4.01 -22.47
CA ALA A 565 -5.99 3.60 -22.77
C ALA A 565 -6.82 3.46 -21.50
N THR A 566 -6.25 2.87 -20.44
CA THR A 566 -6.91 2.71 -19.14
C THR A 566 -7.22 4.06 -18.49
N ALA A 567 -6.23 4.96 -18.40
CA ALA A 567 -6.43 6.30 -17.84
C ALA A 567 -7.43 7.15 -18.65
N ALA A 568 -7.41 7.03 -19.98
CA ALA A 568 -8.34 7.73 -20.87
C ALA A 568 -9.78 7.21 -20.73
N ARG A 569 -9.97 5.90 -20.58
CA ARG A 569 -11.30 5.30 -20.32
C ARG A 569 -11.88 5.76 -19.00
N GLU A 570 -11.10 5.73 -17.92
CA GLU A 570 -11.54 6.24 -16.62
C GLU A 570 -11.91 7.73 -16.71
N ARG A 571 -11.09 8.54 -17.39
CA ARG A 571 -11.40 9.96 -17.63
C ARG A 571 -12.70 10.14 -18.42
N ALA A 572 -12.94 9.33 -19.45
CA ALA A 572 -14.15 9.41 -20.26
C ALA A 572 -15.40 9.06 -19.45
N GLU A 573 -15.32 8.07 -18.57
CA GLU A 573 -16.40 7.74 -17.63
C GLU A 573 -16.70 8.93 -16.71
N LEU A 574 -15.68 9.61 -16.18
CA LEU A 574 -15.87 10.80 -15.35
C LEU A 574 -16.49 11.98 -16.10
N LEU A 575 -16.00 12.26 -17.32
CA LEU A 575 -16.54 13.32 -18.18
C LEU A 575 -17.99 13.07 -18.56
N GLU A 576 -18.38 11.80 -18.70
CA GLU A 576 -19.78 11.45 -18.91
C GLU A 576 -20.66 11.79 -17.70
N HIS A 577 -20.18 11.52 -16.48
CA HIS A 577 -20.91 11.88 -15.26
C HIS A 577 -21.04 13.39 -15.07
N THR A 578 -20.04 14.18 -15.48
CA THR A 578 -20.09 15.65 -15.41
C THR A 578 -20.84 16.29 -16.59
N GLY A 579 -21.16 15.51 -17.62
CA GLY A 579 -22.00 15.90 -18.75
C GLY A 579 -21.25 16.36 -20.00
N ASP A 580 -19.91 16.40 -19.99
CA ASP A 580 -19.09 16.73 -21.16
C ASP A 580 -18.84 15.49 -22.05
N ARG A 581 -19.93 15.03 -22.68
CA ARG A 581 -19.92 13.86 -23.58
C ARG A 581 -19.05 14.08 -24.81
N GLY A 582 -18.87 15.32 -25.26
CA GLY A 582 -18.02 15.66 -26.40
C GLY A 582 -16.55 15.38 -26.13
N ALA A 583 -16.05 15.84 -24.97
CA ALA A 583 -14.68 15.57 -24.55
C ALA A 583 -14.44 14.08 -24.25
N ALA A 584 -15.41 13.38 -23.64
CA ALA A 584 -15.33 11.94 -23.41
C ALA A 584 -15.17 11.16 -24.73
N ARG A 585 -15.95 11.54 -25.76
CA ARG A 585 -15.89 10.92 -27.08
C ARG A 585 -14.53 11.14 -27.76
N ALA A 586 -14.02 12.37 -27.73
CA ALA A 586 -12.73 12.71 -28.31
C ALA A 586 -11.60 11.89 -27.66
N ALA A 587 -11.58 11.84 -26.33
CA ALA A 587 -10.55 11.09 -25.59
C ALA A 587 -10.54 9.59 -25.93
N LEU A 588 -11.71 8.95 -26.07
CA LEU A 588 -11.81 7.55 -26.45
C LEU A 588 -11.46 7.32 -27.94
N GLN A 589 -11.81 8.27 -28.82
CA GLN A 589 -11.49 8.19 -30.24
C GLN A 589 -9.98 8.25 -30.46
N ASP A 590 -9.28 9.17 -29.78
CA ASP A 590 -7.82 9.29 -29.86
C ASP A 590 -7.13 7.97 -29.48
N VAL A 591 -7.62 7.27 -28.44
CA VAL A 591 -7.10 5.96 -28.03
C VAL A 591 -7.35 4.90 -29.09
N ILE A 592 -8.53 4.85 -29.72
CA ILE A 592 -8.84 3.88 -30.78
C ILE A 592 -7.99 4.12 -32.03
N ASP A 593 -7.68 5.38 -32.34
CA ASP A 593 -6.82 5.75 -33.47
C ASP A 593 -5.36 5.30 -33.22
N GLU A 594 -4.88 5.39 -31.99
CA GLU A 594 -3.58 4.84 -31.59
C GLU A 594 -3.56 3.31 -31.45
N ARG A 595 -4.68 2.74 -31.01
CA ARG A 595 -4.89 1.32 -30.70
C ARG A 595 -6.15 0.76 -31.36
N PRO A 596 -6.06 0.36 -32.64
CA PRO A 596 -7.19 -0.25 -33.35
C PRO A 596 -7.58 -1.64 -32.82
N ASP A 597 -6.83 -2.21 -31.88
CA ASP A 597 -6.98 -3.53 -31.28
C ASP A 597 -7.56 -3.49 -29.85
N ASP A 598 -7.86 -2.31 -29.31
CA ASP A 598 -8.44 -2.17 -27.97
C ASP A 598 -9.97 -2.29 -28.01
N ALA A 599 -10.45 -3.53 -27.82
CA ALA A 599 -11.87 -3.82 -27.75
C ALA A 599 -12.57 -3.10 -26.59
N GLU A 600 -11.93 -2.91 -25.43
CA GLU A 600 -12.59 -2.30 -24.27
C GLU A 600 -12.86 -0.82 -24.50
N THR A 601 -11.91 -0.09 -25.09
CA THR A 601 -12.11 1.31 -25.48
C THR A 601 -13.17 1.46 -26.57
N MET A 602 -13.22 0.54 -27.55
CA MET A 602 -14.31 0.52 -28.54
C MET A 602 -15.69 0.36 -27.89
N LEU A 603 -15.81 -0.52 -26.89
CA LEU A 603 -17.07 -0.74 -26.18
C LEU A 603 -17.45 0.44 -25.29
N ALA A 604 -16.47 1.08 -24.65
CA ALA A 604 -16.71 2.32 -23.91
C ALA A 604 -17.26 3.42 -24.82
N LEU A 605 -16.67 3.61 -26.00
CA LEU A 605 -17.14 4.59 -26.99
C LEU A 605 -18.52 4.20 -27.56
N ALA A 606 -18.76 2.92 -27.81
CA ALA A 606 -20.06 2.44 -28.30
C ALA A 606 -21.19 2.71 -27.29
N ARG A 607 -20.94 2.52 -25.98
CA ARG A 607 -21.91 2.86 -24.92
C ARG A 607 -22.24 4.36 -24.91
N LEU A 608 -21.24 5.22 -25.12
CA LEU A 608 -21.45 6.66 -25.23
C LEU A 608 -22.28 7.01 -26.48
N CYS A 609 -21.95 6.41 -27.63
CA CYS A 609 -22.71 6.61 -28.86
C CYS A 609 -24.17 6.15 -28.76
N ASP A 610 -24.47 5.06 -28.04
CA ASP A 610 -25.85 4.63 -27.81
C ASP A 610 -26.66 5.67 -27.05
N ARG A 611 -26.09 6.26 -25.98
CA ARG A 611 -26.77 7.31 -25.21
C ARG A 611 -27.04 8.57 -26.03
N GLU A 612 -26.18 8.84 -27.02
CA GLU A 612 -26.32 9.94 -27.98
C GLU A 612 -27.18 9.57 -29.20
N GLN A 613 -27.74 8.36 -29.25
CA GLN A 613 -28.55 7.83 -30.35
C GLN A 613 -27.79 7.72 -31.69
N ALA A 614 -26.45 7.67 -31.64
CA ALA A 614 -25.59 7.46 -32.80
C ALA A 614 -25.43 5.96 -33.11
N TRP A 615 -26.55 5.26 -33.30
CA TRP A 615 -26.62 3.81 -33.49
C TRP A 615 -25.64 3.25 -34.55
N PRO A 616 -25.49 3.87 -35.75
CA PRO A 616 -24.60 3.32 -36.79
C PRO A 616 -23.14 3.22 -36.32
N ARG A 617 -22.65 4.24 -35.61
CA ARG A 617 -21.28 4.26 -35.10
C ARG A 617 -21.11 3.27 -33.95
N ALA A 618 -22.09 3.18 -33.06
CA ALA A 618 -22.05 2.24 -31.95
C ALA A 618 -22.02 0.77 -32.43
N ILE A 619 -22.82 0.45 -33.45
CA ILE A 619 -22.83 -0.87 -34.11
C ILE A 619 -21.48 -1.17 -34.77
N GLU A 620 -20.92 -0.23 -35.53
CA GLU A 620 -19.61 -0.39 -36.19
C GLU A 620 -18.52 -0.74 -35.16
N LEU A 621 -18.45 0.02 -34.06
CA LEU A 621 -17.48 -0.19 -32.98
C LEU A 621 -17.67 -1.56 -32.30
N ARG A 622 -18.91 -1.97 -32.00
CA ARG A 622 -19.19 -3.30 -31.43
C ARG A 622 -18.81 -4.42 -32.39
N ARG A 623 -19.07 -4.28 -33.69
CA ARG A 623 -18.67 -5.28 -34.69
C ARG A 623 -17.15 -5.47 -34.74
N ARG A 624 -16.39 -4.36 -34.72
CA ARG A 624 -14.92 -4.41 -34.60
C ARG A 624 -14.48 -5.07 -33.30
N ALA A 625 -15.10 -4.74 -32.16
CA ALA A 625 -14.79 -5.36 -30.87
C ALA A 625 -15.06 -6.88 -30.85
N VAL A 626 -16.12 -7.36 -31.52
CA VAL A 626 -16.42 -8.80 -31.64
C VAL A 626 -15.32 -9.59 -32.34
N GLU A 627 -14.63 -8.98 -33.31
CA GLU A 627 -13.51 -9.63 -34.02
C GLU A 627 -12.29 -9.83 -33.11
N LEU A 628 -12.13 -8.97 -32.10
CA LEU A 628 -11.01 -8.96 -31.16
C LEU A 628 -11.27 -9.82 -29.92
N VAL A 629 -12.52 -9.94 -29.48
CA VAL A 629 -12.91 -10.73 -28.30
C VAL A 629 -12.91 -12.22 -28.62
N THR A 630 -12.15 -13.01 -27.86
CA THR A 630 -12.05 -14.47 -28.04
C THR A 630 -13.08 -15.27 -27.24
N ALA A 631 -13.53 -14.74 -26.10
CA ALA A 631 -14.46 -15.42 -25.21
C ALA A 631 -15.86 -15.56 -25.85
N LYS A 632 -16.34 -16.80 -26.01
CA LYS A 632 -17.63 -17.11 -26.65
C LYS A 632 -18.80 -16.39 -25.99
N ALA A 633 -18.86 -16.40 -24.65
CA ALA A 633 -19.93 -15.74 -23.89
C ALA A 633 -19.96 -14.23 -24.14
N ARG A 634 -18.81 -13.55 -24.05
CA ARG A 634 -18.71 -12.11 -24.30
C ARG A 634 -19.04 -11.74 -25.74
N ARG A 635 -18.63 -12.55 -26.73
CA ARG A 635 -19.07 -12.36 -28.13
C ARG A 635 -20.59 -12.46 -28.27
N ALA A 636 -21.23 -13.38 -27.54
CA ALA A 636 -22.68 -13.56 -27.57
C ALA A 636 -23.41 -12.32 -27.02
N GLU A 637 -22.93 -11.76 -25.91
CA GLU A 637 -23.42 -10.50 -25.34
C GLU A 637 -23.27 -9.32 -26.33
N LEU A 638 -22.11 -9.19 -26.97
CA LEU A 638 -21.86 -8.12 -27.94
C LEU A 638 -22.76 -8.23 -29.17
N TRP A 639 -23.03 -9.44 -29.67
CA TRP A 639 -23.99 -9.64 -30.75
C TRP A 639 -25.42 -9.30 -30.33
N ALA A 640 -25.80 -9.58 -29.07
CA ALA A 640 -27.10 -9.17 -28.55
C ALA A 640 -27.23 -7.63 -28.43
N GLU A 641 -26.15 -6.94 -28.02
CA GLU A 641 -26.10 -5.47 -28.05
C GLU A 641 -26.18 -4.90 -29.47
N ILE A 642 -25.50 -5.53 -30.45
CA ILE A 642 -25.61 -5.15 -31.86
C ILE A 642 -27.05 -5.33 -32.35
N ALA A 643 -27.71 -6.44 -32.04
CA ALA A 643 -29.10 -6.69 -32.41
C ALA A 643 -30.04 -5.60 -31.87
N ARG A 644 -29.88 -5.21 -30.60
CA ARG A 644 -30.64 -4.11 -29.98
C ARG A 644 -30.37 -2.77 -30.67
N GLY A 645 -29.11 -2.47 -31.00
CA GLY A 645 -28.73 -1.25 -31.73
C GLY A 645 -29.34 -1.20 -33.14
N GLU A 646 -29.35 -2.32 -33.86
CA GLU A 646 -29.93 -2.45 -35.20
C GLU A 646 -31.46 -2.30 -35.17
N GLU A 647 -32.13 -2.82 -34.15
CA GLU A 647 -33.56 -2.64 -33.93
C GLU A 647 -33.90 -1.17 -33.68
N GLN A 648 -33.12 -0.48 -32.83
CA GLN A 648 -33.30 0.95 -32.56
C GLN A 648 -32.99 1.84 -33.77
N ARG A 649 -32.06 1.39 -34.64
CA ARG A 649 -31.81 2.00 -35.96
C ARG A 649 -32.97 1.80 -36.94
N GLY A 650 -33.84 0.81 -36.68
CA GLY A 650 -35.00 0.46 -37.51
C GLY A 650 -34.71 -0.57 -38.61
N ASP A 651 -33.52 -1.17 -38.63
CA ASP A 651 -33.12 -2.20 -39.61
C ASP A 651 -33.39 -3.60 -39.04
N ARG A 652 -34.61 -4.09 -39.27
CA ARG A 652 -35.08 -5.35 -38.70
C ARG A 652 -34.36 -6.58 -39.24
N GLU A 653 -33.92 -6.55 -40.51
CA GLU A 653 -33.18 -7.68 -41.11
C GLU A 653 -31.79 -7.77 -40.48
N ALA A 654 -31.08 -6.64 -40.35
CA ALA A 654 -29.79 -6.62 -39.67
C ALA A 654 -29.89 -6.98 -38.17
N ALA A 655 -30.96 -6.55 -37.49
CA ALA A 655 -31.22 -6.92 -36.10
C ALA A 655 -31.44 -8.44 -35.94
N LEU A 656 -32.16 -9.04 -36.88
CA LEU A 656 -32.40 -10.48 -36.91
C LEU A 656 -31.10 -11.26 -37.14
N ASP A 657 -30.28 -10.86 -38.12
CA ASP A 657 -28.99 -11.49 -38.40
C ASP A 657 -28.07 -11.44 -37.18
N ALA A 658 -28.01 -10.30 -36.49
CA ALA A 658 -27.24 -10.14 -35.26
C ALA A 658 -27.78 -11.01 -34.11
N ALA A 659 -29.10 -11.12 -33.96
CA ALA A 659 -29.73 -11.98 -32.95
C ALA A 659 -29.46 -13.46 -33.19
N VAL A 660 -29.47 -13.92 -34.46
CA VAL A 660 -29.08 -15.29 -34.84
C VAL A 660 -27.64 -15.56 -34.42
N ARG A 661 -26.71 -14.63 -34.71
CA ARG A 661 -25.29 -14.75 -34.31
C ARG A 661 -25.12 -14.80 -32.79
N ALA A 662 -25.91 -14.03 -32.04
CA ALA A 662 -25.91 -14.09 -30.57
C ALA A 662 -26.43 -15.44 -30.04
N GLY A 663 -27.45 -16.01 -30.69
CA GLY A 663 -27.98 -17.34 -30.38
C GLY A 663 -26.98 -18.47 -30.68
N GLU A 664 -26.33 -18.45 -31.85
CA GLU A 664 -25.24 -19.38 -32.20
C GLU A 664 -24.07 -19.32 -31.19
N ALA A 665 -23.79 -18.12 -30.69
CA ALA A 665 -22.78 -17.88 -29.66
C ALA A 665 -23.24 -18.28 -28.24
N GLY A 666 -24.51 -18.67 -28.05
CA GLY A 666 -25.03 -19.23 -26.81
C GLY A 666 -25.61 -18.21 -25.83
N HIS A 667 -26.01 -17.01 -26.29
CA HIS A 667 -26.68 -16.05 -25.42
C HIS A 667 -28.14 -16.48 -25.16
N PRO A 668 -28.57 -16.71 -23.91
CA PRO A 668 -29.90 -17.25 -23.61
C PRO A 668 -31.02 -16.27 -23.99
N GLU A 669 -30.80 -14.97 -23.86
CA GLU A 669 -31.82 -13.98 -24.26
C GLU A 669 -31.91 -13.80 -25.78
N ALA A 670 -30.87 -14.21 -26.52
CA ALA A 670 -30.85 -14.02 -27.97
C ALA A 670 -31.86 -14.90 -28.70
N LEU A 671 -32.12 -16.12 -28.20
CA LEU A 671 -33.17 -16.99 -28.76
C LEU A 671 -34.56 -16.37 -28.59
N ARG A 672 -34.79 -15.64 -27.48
CA ARG A 672 -36.05 -14.92 -27.23
C ARG A 672 -36.23 -13.80 -28.23
N GLU A 673 -35.21 -12.97 -28.37
CA GLU A 673 -35.22 -11.85 -29.30
C GLU A 673 -35.33 -12.33 -30.75
N GLN A 674 -34.64 -13.41 -31.10
CA GLN A 674 -34.74 -14.02 -32.43
C GLN A 674 -36.17 -14.53 -32.71
N ALA A 675 -36.80 -15.24 -31.77
CA ALA A 675 -38.19 -15.69 -31.92
C ALA A 675 -39.17 -14.51 -32.06
N ARG A 676 -39.00 -13.46 -31.23
CA ARG A 676 -39.80 -12.22 -31.32
C ARG A 676 -39.64 -11.53 -32.67
N LEU A 677 -38.40 -11.36 -33.14
CA LEU A 677 -38.11 -10.70 -34.42
C LEU A 677 -38.61 -11.50 -35.62
N HIS A 678 -38.47 -12.83 -35.63
CA HIS A 678 -39.06 -13.67 -36.69
C HIS A 678 -40.59 -13.61 -36.70
N HIS A 679 -41.23 -13.60 -35.52
CA HIS A 679 -42.69 -13.47 -35.40
C HIS A 679 -43.17 -12.12 -35.96
N GLN A 680 -42.52 -11.02 -35.58
CA GLN A 680 -42.82 -9.68 -36.10
C GLN A 680 -42.53 -9.52 -37.61
N ALA A 681 -41.51 -10.22 -38.12
CA ALA A 681 -41.18 -10.28 -39.55
C ALA A 681 -42.14 -11.18 -40.36
N GLY A 682 -43.12 -11.81 -39.71
CA GLY A 682 -44.10 -12.70 -40.36
C GLY A 682 -43.57 -14.10 -40.67
N GLN A 683 -42.32 -14.42 -40.29
CA GLN A 683 -41.69 -15.73 -40.46
C GLN A 683 -42.06 -16.67 -39.30
N ARG A 684 -43.37 -16.92 -39.14
CA ARG A 684 -43.94 -17.65 -37.99
C ARG A 684 -43.40 -19.07 -37.85
N GLU A 685 -43.10 -19.74 -38.97
CA GLU A 685 -42.54 -21.08 -38.99
C GLU A 685 -41.14 -21.13 -38.34
N ARG A 686 -40.29 -20.13 -38.60
CA ARG A 686 -38.96 -20.06 -37.99
C ARG A 686 -39.03 -19.71 -36.51
N ALA A 687 -39.96 -18.83 -36.11
CA ALA A 687 -40.21 -18.54 -34.70
C ALA A 687 -40.65 -19.82 -33.95
N LEU A 688 -41.51 -20.63 -34.58
CA LEU A 688 -41.95 -21.92 -34.03
C LEU A 688 -40.81 -22.92 -33.83
N GLU A 689 -39.90 -23.03 -34.81
CA GLU A 689 -38.72 -23.89 -34.71
C GLU A 689 -37.81 -23.52 -33.54
N ILE A 690 -37.56 -22.22 -33.33
CA ILE A 690 -36.71 -21.72 -32.24
C ILE A 690 -37.35 -22.00 -30.88
N VAL A 691 -38.64 -21.70 -30.72
CA VAL A 691 -39.38 -21.94 -29.47
C VAL A 691 -39.38 -23.44 -29.12
N ARG A 692 -39.59 -24.32 -30.11
CA ARG A 692 -39.50 -25.78 -29.91
C ARG A 692 -38.09 -26.23 -29.53
N GLY A 693 -37.07 -25.67 -30.17
CA GLY A 693 -35.67 -25.95 -29.85
C GLY A 693 -35.31 -25.57 -28.42
N GLU A 694 -35.75 -24.40 -27.95
CA GLU A 694 -35.51 -23.95 -26.57
C GLU A 694 -36.28 -24.82 -25.56
N LEU A 695 -37.53 -25.19 -25.86
CA LEU A 695 -38.32 -26.11 -25.01
C LEU A 695 -37.72 -27.51 -24.89
N ALA A 696 -37.08 -28.02 -25.95
CA ALA A 696 -36.39 -29.31 -25.93
C ALA A 696 -35.16 -29.32 -25.00
N GLY A 697 -34.61 -28.14 -24.66
CA GLY A 697 -33.48 -27.96 -23.75
C GLY A 697 -33.84 -27.94 -22.25
N ASP A 698 -35.08 -28.28 -21.89
CA ASP A 698 -35.64 -28.27 -20.52
C ASP A 698 -35.36 -26.95 -19.75
N PRO A 699 -35.92 -25.83 -20.21
CA PRO A 699 -35.67 -24.52 -19.60
C PRO A 699 -36.31 -24.40 -18.21
N PRO A 700 -35.82 -23.49 -17.35
CA PRO A 700 -36.39 -23.24 -16.02
C PRO A 700 -37.90 -22.96 -16.06
N LEU A 701 -38.63 -23.32 -14.99
CA LEU A 701 -40.10 -23.32 -14.93
C LEU A 701 -40.76 -22.03 -15.47
N VAL A 702 -40.31 -20.86 -15.01
CA VAL A 702 -40.83 -19.54 -15.46
C VAL A 702 -40.65 -19.37 -16.97
N ARG A 703 -39.47 -19.74 -17.49
CA ARG A 703 -39.15 -19.62 -18.91
C ARG A 703 -39.92 -20.64 -19.75
N ARG A 704 -40.08 -21.86 -19.25
CA ARG A 704 -40.91 -22.90 -19.88
C ARG A 704 -42.35 -22.41 -20.05
N MET A 705 -42.92 -21.73 -19.06
CA MET A 705 -44.28 -21.18 -19.16
C MET A 705 -44.40 -20.09 -20.24
N GLU A 706 -43.45 -19.17 -20.32
CA GLU A 706 -43.40 -18.15 -21.38
C GLU A 706 -43.32 -18.79 -22.76
N LEU A 707 -42.45 -19.79 -22.93
CA LEU A 707 -42.27 -20.51 -24.18
C LEU A 707 -43.51 -21.32 -24.57
N GLN A 708 -44.17 -21.98 -23.63
CA GLN A 708 -45.41 -22.72 -23.91
C GLN A 708 -46.55 -21.79 -24.33
N LYS A 709 -46.67 -20.60 -23.72
CA LYS A 709 -47.63 -19.56 -24.18
C LYS A 709 -47.31 -19.09 -25.59
N HIS A 710 -46.05 -18.78 -25.87
CA HIS A 710 -45.63 -18.34 -27.21
C HIS A 710 -45.81 -19.44 -28.26
N LEU A 711 -45.52 -20.70 -27.92
CA LEU A 711 -45.76 -21.88 -28.76
C LEU A 711 -47.24 -21.98 -29.15
N ALA A 712 -48.13 -21.94 -28.15
CA ALA A 712 -49.57 -22.03 -28.37
C ALA A 712 -50.09 -20.87 -29.24
N GLN A 713 -49.61 -19.64 -29.00
CA GLN A 713 -49.95 -18.47 -29.79
C GLN A 713 -49.52 -18.62 -31.27
N LEU A 714 -48.29 -19.06 -31.53
CA LEU A 714 -47.78 -19.26 -32.90
C LEU A 714 -48.56 -20.36 -33.64
N LEU A 715 -48.92 -21.44 -32.95
CA LEU A 715 -49.70 -22.54 -33.54
C LEU A 715 -51.15 -22.13 -33.84
N ILE A 716 -51.77 -21.31 -33.00
CA ILE A 716 -53.08 -20.70 -33.27
C ILE A 716 -53.02 -19.79 -34.50
N GLU A 717 -52.00 -18.93 -34.60
CA GLU A 717 -51.83 -18.04 -35.75
C GLU A 717 -51.58 -18.77 -37.06
N LEU A 718 -50.87 -19.91 -36.99
CA LEU A 718 -50.61 -20.79 -38.15
C LEU A 718 -51.77 -21.73 -38.47
N ASP A 719 -52.78 -21.81 -37.59
CA ASP A 719 -53.93 -22.73 -37.65
C ASP A 719 -53.52 -24.20 -37.85
N ARG A 720 -52.55 -24.68 -37.04
CA ARG A 720 -51.99 -26.04 -37.11
C ARG A 720 -51.81 -26.66 -35.73
N GLU A 721 -51.86 -27.99 -35.69
CA GLU A 721 -51.64 -28.80 -34.49
C GLU A 721 -52.47 -28.34 -33.28
N PRO A 722 -53.82 -28.29 -33.39
CA PRO A 722 -54.67 -27.89 -32.28
C PRO A 722 -54.49 -28.76 -31.02
N GLU A 723 -54.03 -30.01 -31.17
CA GLU A 723 -53.72 -30.90 -30.06
C GLU A 723 -52.53 -30.38 -29.25
N THR A 724 -51.49 -29.91 -29.93
CA THR A 724 -50.29 -29.32 -29.32
C THR A 724 -50.62 -27.99 -28.63
N VAL A 725 -51.54 -27.19 -29.20
CA VAL A 725 -52.03 -25.95 -28.57
C VAL A 725 -52.69 -26.26 -27.21
N VAL A 726 -53.57 -27.26 -27.18
CA VAL A 726 -54.24 -27.67 -25.93
C VAL A 726 -53.21 -28.15 -24.92
N ALA A 727 -52.28 -29.03 -25.31
CA ALA A 727 -51.23 -29.52 -24.42
C ALA A 727 -50.34 -28.39 -23.87
N ALA A 728 -49.92 -27.45 -24.71
CA ALA A 728 -49.08 -26.31 -24.30
C ALA A 728 -49.79 -25.41 -23.26
N TYR A 729 -51.08 -25.12 -23.45
CA TYR A 729 -51.83 -24.35 -22.45
C TYR A 729 -52.14 -25.14 -21.17
N LEU A 730 -52.37 -26.45 -21.24
CA LEU A 730 -52.52 -27.28 -20.04
C LEU A 730 -51.23 -27.30 -19.21
N ASP A 731 -50.07 -27.38 -19.86
CA ASP A 731 -48.77 -27.25 -19.20
C ASP A 731 -48.67 -25.94 -18.41
N VAL A 732 -49.08 -24.81 -19.02
CA VAL A 732 -49.09 -23.49 -18.35
C VAL A 732 -50.07 -23.48 -17.18
N LEU A 733 -51.30 -23.97 -17.38
CA LEU A 733 -52.36 -23.98 -16.37
C LEU A 733 -52.09 -24.95 -15.21
N SER A 734 -51.25 -25.96 -15.42
CA SER A 734 -50.80 -26.84 -14.33
C SER A 734 -49.92 -26.10 -13.31
N ILE A 735 -49.26 -25.02 -13.73
CA ILE A 735 -48.38 -24.20 -12.90
C ILE A 735 -49.13 -22.98 -12.35
N GLU A 736 -49.80 -22.23 -13.23
CA GLU A 736 -50.63 -21.08 -12.88
C GLU A 736 -52.09 -21.33 -13.34
N PRO A 737 -52.94 -21.89 -12.46
CA PRO A 737 -54.32 -22.23 -12.79
C PRO A 737 -55.20 -21.03 -13.16
N ASP A 738 -54.82 -19.82 -12.76
CA ASP A 738 -55.54 -18.58 -12.99
C ASP A 738 -55.07 -17.77 -14.20
N GLN A 739 -54.13 -18.32 -14.99
CA GLN A 739 -53.59 -17.58 -16.12
C GLN A 739 -54.62 -17.35 -17.23
N THR A 740 -55.02 -16.09 -17.39
CA THR A 740 -56.20 -15.70 -18.19
C THR A 740 -56.00 -15.99 -19.68
N GLU A 741 -54.80 -15.74 -20.21
CA GLU A 741 -54.47 -15.98 -21.63
C GLU A 741 -54.61 -17.47 -22.00
N ALA A 742 -54.12 -18.36 -21.14
CA ALA A 742 -54.18 -19.80 -21.37
C ALA A 742 -55.61 -20.33 -21.26
N LEU A 743 -56.40 -19.84 -20.29
CA LEU A 743 -57.83 -20.17 -20.17
C LEU A 743 -58.65 -19.73 -21.38
N LEU A 744 -58.35 -18.57 -21.95
CA LEU A 744 -59.01 -18.08 -23.17
C LEU A 744 -58.57 -18.87 -24.41
N GLY A 745 -57.25 -19.10 -24.54
CA GLY A 745 -56.65 -19.74 -25.70
C GLY A 745 -56.99 -21.22 -25.85
N ILE A 746 -57.19 -21.94 -24.74
CA ILE A 746 -57.49 -23.39 -24.75
C ILE A 746 -58.95 -23.71 -25.14
N GLU A 747 -59.90 -22.81 -24.90
CA GLU A 747 -61.34 -23.09 -25.01
C GLU A 747 -61.74 -23.50 -26.43
N ARG A 748 -61.33 -22.73 -27.45
CA ARG A 748 -61.71 -23.00 -28.84
C ARG A 748 -61.05 -24.28 -29.40
N PRO A 749 -59.74 -24.50 -29.27
CA PRO A 749 -59.09 -25.74 -29.71
C PRO A 749 -59.59 -26.99 -28.98
N ALA A 750 -59.75 -26.94 -27.65
CA ALA A 750 -60.21 -28.10 -26.88
C ALA A 750 -61.65 -28.50 -27.23
N ARG A 751 -62.54 -27.52 -27.46
CA ARG A 751 -63.91 -27.79 -27.94
C ARG A 751 -63.95 -28.40 -29.34
N ALA A 752 -63.11 -27.88 -30.25
CA ALA A 752 -63.05 -28.39 -31.62
C ALA A 752 -62.58 -29.85 -31.67
N LEU A 753 -61.65 -30.23 -30.80
CA LEU A 753 -61.14 -31.59 -30.67
C LEU A 753 -62.01 -32.52 -29.81
N GLY A 754 -63.02 -31.98 -29.13
CA GLY A 754 -63.86 -32.73 -28.20
C GLY A 754 -63.12 -33.19 -26.93
N LEU A 755 -62.03 -32.52 -26.55
CA LEU A 755 -61.25 -32.79 -25.34
C LEU A 755 -61.93 -32.16 -24.12
N TRP A 756 -63.15 -32.60 -23.83
CA TRP A 756 -63.99 -32.05 -22.76
C TRP A 756 -63.44 -32.35 -21.37
N ASP A 757 -62.80 -33.51 -21.18
CA ASP A 757 -62.18 -33.89 -19.90
C ASP A 757 -61.02 -32.96 -19.52
N GLU A 758 -60.17 -32.63 -20.50
CA GLU A 758 -59.04 -31.72 -20.33
C GLU A 758 -59.51 -30.28 -20.11
N LEU A 759 -60.54 -29.85 -20.85
CA LEU A 759 -61.17 -28.55 -20.67
C LEU A 759 -61.80 -28.42 -19.27
N ALA A 760 -62.49 -29.46 -18.79
CA ALA A 760 -63.02 -29.48 -17.42
C ALA A 760 -61.88 -29.39 -16.39
N ARG A 761 -60.80 -30.17 -16.57
CA ARG A 761 -59.63 -30.16 -15.69
C ARG A 761 -58.98 -28.78 -15.60
N ALA A 762 -58.78 -28.11 -16.73
CA ALA A 762 -58.24 -26.74 -16.79
C ALA A 762 -59.10 -25.75 -15.99
N PHE A 763 -60.42 -25.80 -16.15
CA PHE A 763 -61.33 -24.83 -15.53
C PHE A 763 -61.70 -25.16 -14.07
N ARG A 764 -61.40 -26.36 -13.56
CA ARG A 764 -61.52 -26.68 -12.11
C ARG A 764 -60.60 -25.83 -11.25
N GLY A 765 -59.35 -25.65 -11.70
CA GLY A 765 -58.34 -24.86 -11.00
C GLY A 765 -58.46 -23.36 -11.22
N ALA A 766 -59.24 -22.94 -12.22
CA ALA A 766 -59.39 -21.53 -12.58
C ALA A 766 -60.19 -20.74 -11.54
N PRO A 767 -59.99 -19.40 -11.46
CA PRO A 767 -60.83 -18.50 -10.70
C PRO A 767 -62.29 -18.71 -11.07
N GLN A 768 -63.14 -18.89 -10.07
CA GLN A 768 -64.56 -19.23 -10.21
C GLN A 768 -65.40 -18.01 -10.61
N THR A 769 -65.04 -17.37 -11.72
CA THR A 769 -65.79 -16.28 -12.34
C THR A 769 -67.01 -16.83 -13.08
N ALA A 770 -68.05 -16.02 -13.28
CA ALA A 770 -69.26 -16.44 -14.00
C ALA A 770 -68.95 -17.09 -15.36
N ARG A 771 -68.04 -16.49 -16.13
CA ARG A 771 -67.57 -17.01 -17.43
C ARG A 771 -66.86 -18.36 -17.29
N ASN A 772 -65.92 -18.49 -16.36
CA ASN A 772 -65.17 -19.74 -16.19
C ASN A 772 -66.07 -20.87 -15.69
N LEU A 773 -67.02 -20.56 -14.81
CA LEU A 773 -68.03 -21.51 -14.35
C LEU A 773 -68.93 -21.96 -15.51
N GLU A 774 -69.27 -21.09 -16.46
CA GLU A 774 -70.04 -21.45 -17.65
C GLU A 774 -69.28 -22.42 -18.56
N VAL A 775 -67.99 -22.16 -18.81
CA VAL A 775 -67.16 -23.07 -19.60
C VAL A 775 -66.99 -24.42 -18.89
N LEU A 776 -66.76 -24.42 -17.58
CA LEU A 776 -66.67 -25.63 -16.76
C LEU A 776 -67.98 -26.43 -16.79
N ALA A 777 -69.13 -25.77 -16.57
CA ALA A 777 -70.44 -26.43 -16.60
C ALA A 777 -70.73 -27.05 -17.98
N GLY A 778 -70.36 -26.35 -19.06
CA GLY A 778 -70.50 -26.88 -20.42
C GLY A 778 -69.64 -28.11 -20.67
N ALA A 779 -68.40 -28.14 -20.13
CA ALA A 779 -67.52 -29.29 -20.24
C ALA A 779 -68.01 -30.48 -19.39
N LEU A 780 -68.38 -30.26 -18.13
CA LEU A 780 -68.90 -31.28 -17.21
C LEU A 780 -70.18 -31.96 -17.75
N ALA A 781 -71.07 -31.18 -18.37
CA ALA A 781 -72.28 -31.71 -19.01
C ALA A 781 -71.97 -32.64 -20.20
N ARG A 782 -70.85 -32.43 -20.90
CA ARG A 782 -70.43 -33.28 -22.04
C ARG A 782 -69.75 -34.57 -21.60
N ILE A 783 -69.01 -34.53 -20.49
CA ILE A 783 -68.35 -35.72 -19.91
C ILE A 783 -69.27 -36.51 -18.96
N ALA A 784 -70.51 -36.02 -18.76
CA ALA A 784 -71.53 -36.63 -17.91
C ALA A 784 -71.13 -36.72 -16.41
N GLU A 785 -70.32 -35.77 -15.93
CA GLU A 785 -69.98 -35.63 -14.50
C GLU A 785 -71.05 -34.79 -13.78
N TRP A 786 -72.22 -35.42 -13.60
CA TRP A 786 -73.43 -34.77 -13.09
C TRP A 786 -73.34 -34.24 -11.65
N PRO A 787 -72.67 -34.93 -10.71
CA PRO A 787 -72.53 -34.41 -9.34
C PRO A 787 -71.74 -33.10 -9.33
N GLU A 788 -70.55 -33.10 -9.95
CA GLU A 788 -69.69 -31.92 -10.02
C GLU A 788 -70.36 -30.75 -10.76
N LEU A 789 -71.14 -31.06 -11.81
CA LEU A 789 -71.94 -30.07 -12.51
C LEU A 789 -72.96 -29.40 -11.56
N ALA A 790 -73.59 -30.16 -10.67
CA ALA A 790 -74.56 -29.62 -9.70
C ALA A 790 -73.89 -28.67 -8.69
N GLU A 791 -72.67 -28.98 -8.24
CA GLU A 791 -71.88 -28.05 -7.41
C GLU A 791 -71.53 -26.76 -8.16
N VAL A 792 -71.09 -26.85 -9.42
CA VAL A 792 -70.75 -25.68 -10.25
C VAL A 792 -71.98 -24.81 -10.51
N ARG A 793 -73.12 -25.43 -10.83
CA ARG A 793 -74.40 -24.72 -11.01
C ARG A 793 -74.89 -24.05 -9.73
N ARG A 794 -74.67 -24.66 -8.57
CA ARG A 794 -74.95 -24.04 -7.26
C ARG A 794 -74.10 -22.79 -7.03
N ARG A 795 -72.79 -22.86 -7.32
CA ARG A 795 -71.90 -21.68 -7.25
C ARG A 795 -72.34 -20.58 -8.21
N GLN A 796 -72.74 -20.93 -9.44
CA GLN A 796 -73.31 -19.96 -10.38
C GLN A 796 -74.55 -19.26 -9.82
N LEU A 797 -75.46 -20.01 -9.18
CA LEU A 797 -76.64 -19.46 -8.51
C LEU A 797 -76.27 -18.50 -7.36
N GLU A 798 -75.28 -18.84 -6.54
CA GLU A 798 -74.78 -17.97 -5.46
C GLU A 798 -74.17 -16.66 -6.00
N THR A 799 -73.45 -16.74 -7.13
CA THR A 799 -72.82 -15.57 -7.77
C THR A 799 -73.76 -14.75 -8.66
N ALA A 800 -74.95 -15.26 -8.97
CA ALA A 800 -75.91 -14.57 -9.83
C ALA A 800 -76.41 -13.29 -9.13
N THR A 801 -76.41 -12.16 -9.86
CA THR A 801 -76.78 -10.85 -9.30
C THR A 801 -78.22 -10.46 -9.58
N THR A 802 -78.79 -10.92 -10.70
CA THR A 802 -80.18 -10.61 -11.09
C THR A 802 -81.15 -11.68 -10.61
N ASN A 803 -82.38 -11.29 -10.27
CA ASN A 803 -83.42 -12.25 -9.89
C ASN A 803 -83.81 -13.19 -11.04
N VAL A 804 -83.69 -12.70 -12.29
CA VAL A 804 -83.91 -13.52 -13.50
C VAL A 804 -82.86 -14.62 -13.60
N ASP A 805 -81.58 -14.28 -13.46
CA ASP A 805 -80.49 -15.26 -13.53
C ASP A 805 -80.53 -16.24 -12.35
N LYS A 806 -80.85 -15.76 -11.14
CA LYS A 806 -81.03 -16.63 -9.96
C LYS A 806 -82.16 -17.65 -10.18
N ALA A 807 -83.31 -17.19 -10.66
CA ALA A 807 -84.42 -18.09 -10.94
C ALA A 807 -84.08 -19.10 -12.05
N GLN A 808 -83.36 -18.66 -13.09
CA GLN A 808 -82.92 -19.52 -14.18
C GLN A 808 -81.89 -20.57 -13.73
N ARG A 809 -80.84 -20.17 -12.99
CA ARG A 809 -79.81 -21.09 -12.48
C ARG A 809 -80.38 -22.10 -11.47
N ALA A 810 -81.34 -21.68 -10.65
CA ALA A 810 -82.04 -22.58 -9.72
C ALA A 810 -82.92 -23.59 -10.46
N ALA A 811 -83.58 -23.20 -11.56
CA ALA A 811 -84.33 -24.12 -12.41
C ALA A 811 -83.41 -25.13 -13.12
N GLU A 812 -82.30 -24.67 -13.72
CA GLU A 812 -81.29 -25.55 -14.35
C GLU A 812 -80.71 -26.58 -13.35
N LEU A 813 -80.52 -26.18 -12.09
CA LEU A 813 -80.04 -27.07 -11.04
C LEU A 813 -81.12 -28.08 -10.59
N ALA A 814 -82.39 -27.67 -10.59
CA ALA A 814 -83.50 -28.56 -10.27
C ALA A 814 -83.69 -29.64 -11.35
N GLU A 815 -83.63 -29.24 -12.62
CA GLU A 815 -83.66 -30.18 -13.76
C GLU A 815 -82.53 -31.21 -13.65
N LEU A 816 -81.33 -30.76 -13.27
CA LEU A 816 -80.17 -31.63 -13.08
C LEU A 816 -80.37 -32.62 -11.92
N TYR A 817 -80.89 -32.17 -10.78
CA TYR A 817 -81.19 -33.04 -9.64
C TYR A 817 -82.26 -34.09 -9.98
N GLU A 818 -83.32 -33.69 -10.68
CA GLU A 818 -84.39 -34.59 -11.07
C GLU A 818 -83.91 -35.64 -12.09
N HIS A 819 -83.32 -35.20 -13.20
CA HIS A 819 -83.09 -36.07 -14.35
C HIS A 819 -81.79 -36.87 -14.28
N GLN A 820 -80.72 -36.27 -13.74
CA GLN A 820 -79.38 -36.89 -13.79
C GLN A 820 -78.94 -37.47 -12.45
N LEU A 821 -79.32 -36.84 -11.33
CA LEU A 821 -78.92 -37.29 -9.98
C LEU A 821 -80.00 -38.10 -9.26
N GLY A 822 -81.25 -38.02 -9.70
CA GLY A 822 -82.40 -38.68 -9.07
C GLY A 822 -82.74 -38.16 -7.66
N ASP A 823 -82.19 -37.02 -7.25
CA ASP A 823 -82.48 -36.38 -5.96
C ASP A 823 -83.71 -35.48 -6.08
N VAL A 824 -84.88 -36.11 -6.02
CA VAL A 824 -86.19 -35.44 -6.13
C VAL A 824 -86.37 -34.38 -5.04
N ASP A 825 -85.86 -34.62 -3.84
CA ASP A 825 -85.97 -33.67 -2.72
C ASP A 825 -85.13 -32.41 -2.98
N ALA A 826 -83.92 -32.55 -3.53
CA ALA A 826 -83.11 -31.41 -3.94
C ALA A 826 -83.71 -30.66 -5.13
N ALA A 827 -84.30 -31.37 -6.11
CA ALA A 827 -84.99 -30.77 -7.24
C ALA A 827 -86.16 -29.88 -6.78
N ILE A 828 -87.01 -30.40 -5.87
CA ILE A 828 -88.13 -29.64 -5.27
C ILE A 828 -87.62 -28.38 -4.57
N ARG A 829 -86.57 -28.49 -3.73
CA ARG A 829 -85.99 -27.32 -3.03
C ARG A 829 -85.52 -26.24 -3.99
N MET A 830 -84.85 -26.63 -5.08
CA MET A 830 -84.33 -25.67 -6.06
C MET A 830 -85.43 -25.05 -6.94
N LEU A 831 -86.46 -25.81 -7.33
CA LEU A 831 -87.63 -25.28 -8.04
C LEU A 831 -88.44 -24.32 -7.16
N MET A 832 -88.61 -24.62 -5.86
CA MET A 832 -89.22 -23.69 -4.92
C MET A 832 -88.43 -22.38 -4.82
N LEU A 833 -87.10 -22.46 -4.78
CA LEU A 833 -86.23 -21.29 -4.76
C LEU A 833 -86.35 -20.49 -6.08
N ALA A 834 -86.32 -21.16 -7.23
CA ALA A 834 -86.51 -20.52 -8.53
C ALA A 834 -87.82 -19.73 -8.58
N GLN A 835 -88.90 -20.37 -8.12
CA GLN A 835 -90.24 -19.79 -8.12
C GLN A 835 -90.43 -18.64 -7.13
N GLN A 836 -89.80 -18.73 -5.95
CA GLN A 836 -89.80 -17.63 -4.97
C GLN A 836 -88.99 -16.43 -5.46
N THR A 837 -87.95 -16.66 -6.24
CA THR A 837 -87.08 -15.60 -6.75
C THR A 837 -87.72 -14.85 -7.92
N LEU A 838 -88.32 -15.59 -8.85
CA LEU A 838 -89.12 -15.04 -9.95
C LEU A 838 -90.22 -16.03 -10.31
N HIS A 839 -91.47 -15.59 -10.11
CA HIS A 839 -92.63 -16.41 -10.43
C HIS A 839 -92.71 -16.68 -11.94
N ASP A 840 -92.81 -17.95 -12.31
CA ASP A 840 -93.03 -18.40 -13.68
C ASP A 840 -94.08 -19.53 -13.72
N ASP A 841 -95.04 -19.44 -14.65
CA ASP A 841 -96.18 -20.37 -14.73
C ASP A 841 -95.76 -21.78 -15.18
N ALA A 842 -94.64 -21.92 -15.91
CA ALA A 842 -94.11 -23.22 -16.31
C ALA A 842 -93.41 -23.90 -15.14
N ARG A 843 -92.54 -23.19 -14.43
CA ARG A 843 -91.85 -23.69 -13.22
C ARG A 843 -92.83 -24.04 -12.10
N GLN A 844 -93.91 -23.27 -11.95
CA GLN A 844 -94.98 -23.58 -10.99
C GLN A 844 -95.62 -24.94 -11.29
N ARG A 845 -95.99 -25.20 -12.55
CA ARG A 845 -96.59 -26.47 -12.95
C ARG A 845 -95.65 -27.65 -12.71
N GLU A 846 -94.37 -27.46 -12.99
CA GLU A 846 -93.34 -28.47 -12.75
C GLU A 846 -93.12 -28.74 -11.26
N LEU A 847 -93.08 -27.70 -10.41
CA LEU A 847 -93.01 -27.83 -8.96
C LEU A 847 -94.22 -28.60 -8.40
N LEU A 848 -95.44 -28.28 -8.84
CA LEU A 848 -96.64 -29.00 -8.42
C LEU A 848 -96.62 -30.47 -8.87
N ARG A 849 -96.13 -30.75 -10.08
CA ARG A 849 -95.94 -32.12 -10.57
C ARG A 849 -95.00 -32.88 -9.65
N LEU A 850 -93.80 -32.34 -9.39
CA LEU A 850 -92.82 -32.99 -8.52
C LEU A 850 -93.31 -33.19 -7.09
N LEU A 851 -94.03 -32.22 -6.51
CA LEU A 851 -94.59 -32.33 -5.16
C LEU A 851 -95.68 -33.41 -5.06
N ARG A 852 -96.49 -33.60 -6.11
CA ARG A 852 -97.47 -34.68 -6.21
C ARG A 852 -96.76 -36.03 -6.37
N ASP A 853 -95.81 -36.13 -7.29
CA ASP A 853 -95.08 -37.36 -7.58
C ASP A 853 -94.28 -37.85 -6.35
N ALA A 854 -93.72 -36.92 -5.57
CA ALA A 854 -93.00 -37.20 -4.33
C ALA A 854 -93.90 -37.34 -3.08
N ASN A 855 -95.23 -37.23 -3.21
CA ASN A 855 -96.21 -37.27 -2.12
C ASN A 855 -95.96 -36.25 -0.99
N ARG A 856 -95.38 -35.07 -1.30
CA ARG A 856 -95.09 -34.02 -0.33
C ARG A 856 -96.27 -33.07 -0.15
N TRP A 857 -97.40 -33.62 0.27
CA TRP A 857 -98.70 -32.94 0.35
C TRP A 857 -98.68 -31.64 1.16
N GLY A 858 -97.91 -31.59 2.26
CA GLY A 858 -97.77 -30.39 3.08
C GLY A 858 -97.09 -29.22 2.36
N GLU A 859 -96.08 -29.50 1.53
CA GLU A 859 -95.42 -28.46 0.73
C GLU A 859 -96.23 -28.11 -0.54
N LEU A 860 -96.98 -29.07 -1.09
CA LEU A 860 -97.94 -28.84 -2.19
C LEU A 860 -99.01 -27.81 -1.80
N VAL A 861 -99.58 -27.95 -0.60
CA VAL A 861 -100.55 -26.99 -0.04
C VAL A 861 -99.92 -25.59 0.05
N ILE A 862 -98.70 -25.48 0.58
CA ILE A 862 -98.00 -24.18 0.70
C ILE A 862 -97.71 -23.57 -0.68
N ALA A 863 -97.33 -24.38 -1.69
CA ALA A 863 -97.05 -23.92 -3.04
C ALA A 863 -98.31 -23.43 -3.78
N LEU A 864 -99.43 -24.14 -3.62
CA LEU A 864 -100.75 -23.78 -4.17
C LEU A 864 -101.31 -22.50 -3.52
N GLU A 865 -101.18 -22.34 -2.21
CA GLU A 865 -101.58 -21.11 -1.49
C GLU A 865 -100.84 -19.87 -2.01
N ARG A 866 -99.53 -20.03 -2.27
CA ARG A 866 -98.69 -18.96 -2.82
C ARG A 866 -99.03 -18.68 -4.29
N GLU A 867 -99.38 -19.69 -5.09
CA GLU A 867 -99.83 -19.52 -6.48
C GLU A 867 -101.11 -18.68 -6.54
N VAL A 868 -102.12 -18.98 -5.70
CA VAL A 868 -103.38 -18.20 -5.65
C VAL A 868 -103.11 -16.72 -5.37
N ALA A 869 -102.13 -16.41 -4.52
CA ALA A 869 -101.77 -15.04 -4.18
C ALA A 869 -101.11 -14.27 -5.33
N VAL A 870 -100.51 -14.98 -6.31
CA VAL A 870 -99.76 -14.39 -7.43
C VAL A 870 -100.54 -14.43 -8.75
N VAL A 871 -101.44 -15.40 -8.93
CA VAL A 871 -102.34 -15.49 -10.09
C VAL A 871 -103.17 -14.21 -10.22
N ARG A 872 -103.15 -13.62 -11.41
CA ARG A 872 -103.88 -12.36 -11.70
C ARG A 872 -105.36 -12.53 -11.35
N SER A 873 -105.95 -11.50 -10.75
CA SER A 873 -107.38 -11.47 -10.38
C SER A 873 -108.34 -11.63 -11.57
N SER A 874 -107.83 -11.57 -12.80
CA SER A 874 -108.57 -11.83 -14.04
C SER A 874 -108.74 -13.32 -14.34
N ASP A 875 -107.93 -14.20 -13.76
CA ASP A 875 -107.96 -15.65 -14.02
C ASP A 875 -108.68 -16.40 -12.90
N ILE A 876 -109.99 -16.15 -12.83
CA ILE A 876 -110.88 -16.67 -11.77
C ILE A 876 -110.96 -18.20 -11.84
N GLU A 877 -110.97 -18.79 -13.04
CA GLU A 877 -111.04 -20.24 -13.21
C GLU A 877 -109.83 -20.94 -12.59
N ARG A 878 -108.63 -20.41 -12.81
CA ARG A 878 -107.41 -20.95 -12.20
C ARG A 878 -107.40 -20.79 -10.68
N GLN A 879 -107.83 -19.63 -10.15
CA GLN A 879 -107.94 -19.41 -8.70
C GLN A 879 -108.92 -20.38 -8.04
N VAL A 880 -110.09 -20.60 -8.66
CA VAL A 880 -111.10 -21.55 -8.16
C VAL A 880 -110.54 -22.98 -8.19
N ALA A 881 -109.87 -23.38 -9.28
CA ALA A 881 -109.26 -24.70 -9.38
C ALA A 881 -108.23 -24.96 -8.26
N ILE A 882 -107.37 -23.99 -7.96
CA ILE A 882 -106.38 -24.13 -6.89
C ILE A 882 -107.04 -24.17 -5.50
N LEU A 883 -108.06 -23.34 -5.25
CA LEU A 883 -108.79 -23.33 -3.96
C LEU A 883 -109.54 -24.64 -3.70
N LEU A 884 -110.09 -25.27 -4.74
CA LEU A 884 -110.70 -26.59 -4.65
C LEU A 884 -109.65 -27.65 -4.30
N GLU A 885 -108.51 -27.66 -4.99
CA GLU A 885 -107.41 -28.59 -4.72
C GLU A 885 -106.85 -28.42 -3.29
N LEU A 886 -106.74 -27.19 -2.78
CA LEU A 886 -106.37 -26.92 -1.39
C LEU A 886 -107.39 -27.45 -0.37
N GLY A 887 -108.67 -27.41 -0.72
CA GLY A 887 -109.75 -27.98 0.10
C GLY A 887 -109.64 -29.49 0.22
N GLU A 888 -109.31 -30.17 -0.87
CA GLU A 888 -109.14 -31.64 -0.93
C GLU A 888 -107.89 -32.11 -0.18
N LEU A 889 -106.80 -31.34 -0.24
CA LEU A 889 -105.55 -31.70 0.43
C LEU A 889 -105.56 -31.47 1.96
N ARG A 890 -106.47 -30.62 2.46
CA ARG A 890 -106.62 -30.28 3.89
C ARG A 890 -107.66 -31.13 4.63
N SER A 891 -108.48 -31.89 3.90
CA SER A 891 -109.44 -32.86 4.44
C SER A 891 -108.77 -34.21 4.69
#